data_AF-A0A2H6KHK0-F1
#
_entry.id   AF-A0A2H6KHK0-F1
#
_cell.length_a   1.000
_cell.length_b   1.000
_cell.length_c   1.000
_cell.angle_alpha   90.00
_cell.angle_beta   90.00
_cell.angle_gamma   90.00
#
_symmetry.space_group_name_H-M   'P 1'
#
loop_
_entity.id
_entity.type
_entity.pdbx_description
1 polymer ?
#
loop_
_entity_poly.entity_id
_entity_poly.type
_entity_poly.pdbx_seq_one_letter_code
_entity_poly.pdbx_strand_id
1 'polypeptide(L)'
;MNLDDFLRSLCKITRDYHNNSHSSRSNPAQCGRGSDDADGLVDSLLPFEVKILECCYMASLSNLEEDMAAIEDKFRVVEQMVHEKRRYQEINMILHHLKQPVVNMSEILKGFTEMMDEYLNDEDSMKLLEFESHMLFYGPETLRIGFEDRTVNRDLENLMEYFDQEVDQMARRSRTLGTSLNELEKHITVALAIKRNEMMRFELICSVLSTAFGAGACLTGIFGMNVVNRFEESHTAFIVISVIALLITCFAVLEQSVPPRDVGTSDNGGLNIRGCDVTTESPKRRLGTVSDATEEASVGGGLSWSQGSLKSTSALISLSDDPTESVGSSIVGSQLSEDADTAVSKPSKKQRRSPKRKVDADEPAVGSLFNRIVKPGDGCADIKSAKFDPSLFDISPYIPQHPPASRQNSLLFIFLAEVLQEVDDTFRSGTGSRKCVSTILSNFFRVLIYHRPNDVMPAVYIMVNRIAPEYEGEEIGVGDVLVIKAMAESYGKSVKSIKEMLTRHEDLGIVASMSSCTSQTIVRLPDLTIEGVFKQFKSIAAESGKNSVERKKNGIKRLLACAKRKEAKYIVRFLQQKLRIGVNSITLFQSIADATYLTKAAKGDQPAIGDTRTAGIKQADTIDEMEKAVKTATTHLACIDTIIGHLMDGDNCEQLLEHCKIRPGIPVGPMLAKPVSKTSEILPAIGGPGVAFTCEYKYDGERIQLHLMKDRTVKIFSRRMENICEKYPDVMESFRICVKPTVIDCIIDLEVVAYDPNSGKIMPFQHLSTRKRKSVMVKDISIPVCMYPFDILYLNGESLVTKPLSERRVALESAVSERKNLLQLACRKDMNSLDEIDDFLRQAVSDSCEGLMIKSLHQDATYEPQVRTNNWLKFKKDYIDGMGDSLDLVPIAAFSGTVSFCVRHFTYMLQGRRTSVYGSFLLAVYDPVHEVYQSACRTGTGFNDQMLADLYEGLQGHIVPHKPAIYDVPASIEPDVWFLPVRVWECKAADFSLSPLHTAGQDFTPFKKVGN
;
A
#
# COMPACT_ATOMS: atom_id res chain seq x y z
N MET A 1 -30.70 -2.86 8.56
CA MET A 1 -32.06 -3.46 8.62
C MET A 1 -31.97 -4.88 8.10
N ASN A 2 -32.86 -5.81 8.44
CA ASN A 2 -32.80 -7.13 7.79
C ASN A 2 -33.23 -6.98 6.32
N LEU A 3 -32.32 -7.31 5.39
CA LEU A 3 -32.57 -7.25 3.95
C LEU A 3 -33.80 -8.08 3.59
N ASP A 4 -33.87 -9.29 4.13
CA ASP A 4 -34.88 -10.27 3.78
C ASP A 4 -36.29 -9.77 4.12
N ASP A 5 -36.45 -9.05 5.25
CA ASP A 5 -37.71 -8.40 5.63
C ASP A 5 -38.03 -7.15 4.79
N PHE A 6 -37.01 -6.41 4.33
CA PHE A 6 -37.18 -5.26 3.43
C PHE A 6 -37.66 -5.72 2.04
N LEU A 7 -36.99 -6.72 1.46
CA LEU A 7 -37.37 -7.33 0.18
C LEU A 7 -38.77 -7.97 0.28
N ARG A 8 -39.06 -8.75 1.33
CA ARG A 8 -40.42 -9.27 1.58
C ARG A 8 -41.48 -8.17 1.66
N SER A 9 -41.14 -6.99 2.21
CA SER A 9 -42.04 -5.84 2.29
C SER A 9 -42.26 -5.19 0.92
N LEU A 10 -41.21 -5.00 0.12
CA LEU A 10 -41.31 -4.55 -1.28
C LEU A 10 -42.17 -5.52 -2.10
N CYS A 11 -41.86 -6.83 -2.04
CA CYS A 11 -42.59 -7.91 -2.70
C CYS A 11 -44.10 -7.88 -2.40
N LYS A 12 -44.49 -7.50 -1.18
CA LYS A 12 -45.89 -7.34 -0.79
C LYS A 12 -46.52 -6.11 -1.44
N ILE A 13 -45.87 -4.95 -1.38
CA ILE A 13 -46.34 -3.69 -1.98
C ILE A 13 -46.51 -3.85 -3.50
N THR A 14 -45.55 -4.45 -4.19
CA THR A 14 -45.60 -4.73 -5.64
C THR A 14 -46.75 -5.68 -5.99
N ARG A 15 -46.95 -6.74 -5.21
CA ARG A 15 -48.08 -7.68 -5.40
C ARG A 15 -49.44 -6.99 -5.23
N ASP A 16 -49.58 -6.16 -4.21
CA ASP A 16 -50.81 -5.42 -3.93
C ASP A 16 -51.08 -4.36 -5.02
N TYR A 17 -50.05 -3.72 -5.57
CA TYR A 17 -50.18 -2.82 -6.74
C TYR A 17 -50.61 -3.57 -8.01
N HIS A 18 -49.96 -4.70 -8.33
CA HIS A 18 -50.27 -5.47 -9.53
C HIS A 18 -51.72 -6.00 -9.51
N ASN A 19 -52.17 -6.51 -8.36
CA ASN A 19 -53.55 -6.97 -8.16
C ASN A 19 -54.61 -5.86 -8.38
N ASN A 20 -54.33 -4.62 -7.94
CA ASN A 20 -55.22 -3.49 -8.19
C ASN A 20 -55.18 -3.02 -9.66
N SER A 21 -54.05 -3.15 -10.36
CA SER A 21 -53.94 -2.70 -11.76
C SER A 21 -54.84 -3.50 -12.73
N HIS A 22 -54.99 -4.81 -12.52
CA HIS A 22 -55.80 -5.69 -13.39
C HIS A 22 -57.31 -5.46 -13.28
N SER A 23 -57.82 -4.77 -12.25
CA SER A 23 -59.25 -4.49 -12.12
C SER A 23 -59.77 -3.38 -13.05
N SER A 24 -58.90 -2.76 -13.86
CA SER A 24 -59.18 -1.49 -14.55
C SER A 24 -59.12 -1.52 -16.09
N ARG A 25 -58.89 -2.68 -16.73
CA ARG A 25 -58.84 -2.82 -18.20
C ARG A 25 -59.77 -3.91 -18.72
N SER A 26 -60.92 -3.51 -19.24
CA SER A 26 -61.88 -4.38 -19.94
C SER A 26 -62.05 -3.99 -21.42
N ASN A 27 -62.31 -4.98 -22.27
CA ASN A 27 -62.61 -4.92 -23.72
C ASN A 27 -61.45 -4.54 -24.68
N PRO A 28 -60.88 -5.53 -25.39
CA PRO A 28 -60.15 -5.35 -26.63
C PRO A 28 -61.06 -5.57 -27.86
N ALA A 29 -61.32 -4.53 -28.67
CA ALA A 29 -62.07 -4.69 -29.92
C ALA A 29 -61.79 -3.60 -30.98
N GLN A 30 -61.73 -4.03 -32.24
CA GLN A 30 -61.81 -3.27 -33.50
C GLN A 30 -60.58 -2.48 -34.01
N CYS A 31 -60.58 -2.35 -35.35
CA CYS A 31 -59.69 -1.60 -36.24
C CYS A 31 -58.21 -2.03 -36.37
N GLY A 32 -57.69 -1.84 -37.59
CA GLY A 32 -56.31 -2.13 -38.01
C GLY A 32 -56.10 -1.73 -39.47
N ARG A 33 -54.85 -1.86 -39.96
CA ARG A 33 -54.35 -1.44 -41.29
C ARG A 33 -54.46 0.07 -41.58
N GLY A 34 -53.35 0.78 -41.40
CA GLY A 34 -53.09 2.12 -41.91
C GLY A 34 -51.58 2.37 -41.92
N SER A 35 -51.10 2.98 -43.01
CA SER A 35 -49.71 3.37 -43.33
C SER A 35 -48.87 3.97 -42.19
N ASP A 36 -47.57 3.68 -42.24
CA ASP A 36 -46.39 4.60 -42.26
C ASP A 36 -46.43 5.96 -41.53
N ASP A 37 -45.24 6.38 -41.04
CA ASP A 37 -44.92 7.67 -40.40
C ASP A 37 -45.44 7.91 -38.96
N ALA A 38 -45.05 7.07 -37.98
CA ALA A 38 -45.24 7.36 -36.55
C ALA A 38 -44.25 6.71 -35.55
N ASP A 39 -43.01 6.37 -35.92
CA ASP A 39 -42.01 5.89 -34.94
C ASP A 39 -41.45 7.04 -34.08
N GLY A 40 -42.20 7.40 -33.03
CA GLY A 40 -41.82 8.41 -32.04
C GLY A 40 -42.62 8.27 -30.74
N LEU A 41 -41.90 8.12 -29.62
CA LEU A 41 -42.41 7.91 -28.26
C LEU A 41 -43.20 6.60 -28.06
N VAL A 42 -42.48 5.49 -27.94
CA VAL A 42 -42.81 4.50 -26.89
C VAL A 42 -41.90 4.82 -25.71
N ASP A 43 -42.47 5.44 -24.68
CA ASP A 43 -41.74 5.95 -23.51
C ASP A 43 -41.22 4.79 -22.65
N SER A 44 -39.92 4.81 -22.31
CA SER A 44 -39.23 3.72 -21.62
C SER A 44 -39.54 3.74 -20.12
N LEU A 45 -40.72 3.24 -19.73
CA LEU A 45 -41.07 3.09 -18.33
C LEU A 45 -40.15 2.04 -17.66
N LEU A 46 -39.16 2.53 -16.91
CA LEU A 46 -38.41 1.76 -15.92
C LEU A 46 -39.39 0.91 -15.05
N PRO A 47 -39.01 -0.33 -14.67
CA PRO A 47 -39.84 -1.21 -13.85
C PRO A 47 -40.33 -0.54 -12.57
N PHE A 48 -41.52 -0.93 -12.11
CA PHE A 48 -42.20 -0.32 -10.96
C PHE A 48 -41.38 -0.46 -9.67
N GLU A 49 -40.65 -1.57 -9.56
CA GLU A 49 -39.79 -1.96 -8.46
C GLU A 49 -38.54 -1.07 -8.39
N VAL A 50 -37.93 -0.78 -9.55
CA VAL A 50 -36.79 0.16 -9.67
C VAL A 50 -37.22 1.56 -9.23
N LYS A 51 -38.45 1.99 -9.57
CA LYS A 51 -39.02 3.28 -9.13
C LYS A 51 -39.33 3.34 -7.63
N ILE A 52 -39.76 2.23 -7.02
CA ILE A 52 -39.89 2.16 -5.55
C ILE A 52 -38.50 2.30 -4.91
N LEU A 53 -37.50 1.59 -5.42
CA LEU A 53 -36.14 1.61 -4.90
C LEU A 53 -35.51 3.01 -5.01
N GLU A 54 -35.65 3.66 -6.17
CA GLU A 54 -35.32 5.08 -6.41
C GLU A 54 -35.97 5.99 -5.36
N CYS A 55 -37.28 5.87 -5.13
CA CYS A 55 -37.99 6.68 -4.15
C CYS A 55 -37.51 6.43 -2.71
N CYS A 56 -37.21 5.18 -2.34
CA CYS A 56 -36.67 4.84 -1.02
C CYS A 56 -35.29 5.43 -0.78
N TYR A 57 -34.38 5.34 -1.76
CA TYR A 57 -33.05 5.92 -1.63
C TYR A 57 -33.05 7.45 -1.71
N MET A 58 -33.85 8.07 -2.58
CA MET A 58 -34.00 9.53 -2.63
C MET A 58 -34.56 10.10 -1.32
N ALA A 59 -35.55 9.45 -0.71
CA ALA A 59 -36.05 9.84 0.61
C ALA A 59 -34.98 9.66 1.71
N SER A 60 -34.19 8.59 1.64
CA SER A 60 -33.09 8.33 2.58
C SER A 60 -32.00 9.38 2.48
N LEU A 61 -31.52 9.69 1.27
CA LEU A 61 -30.52 10.75 1.02
C LEU A 61 -31.02 12.13 1.47
N SER A 62 -32.28 12.47 1.21
CA SER A 62 -32.85 13.75 1.64
C SER A 62 -32.82 13.91 3.17
N ASN A 63 -33.18 12.86 3.92
CA ASN A 63 -33.12 12.87 5.38
C ASN A 63 -31.66 12.96 5.87
N LEU A 64 -30.75 12.17 5.28
CA LEU A 64 -29.33 12.17 5.63
C LEU A 64 -28.68 13.54 5.34
N GLU A 65 -29.09 14.26 4.29
CA GLU A 65 -28.55 15.59 3.97
C GLU A 65 -29.11 16.68 4.90
N GLU A 66 -30.39 16.61 5.28
CA GLU A 66 -30.95 17.48 6.32
C GLU A 66 -30.22 17.30 7.67
N ASP A 67 -29.96 16.05 8.08
CA ASP A 67 -29.17 15.76 9.29
C ASP A 67 -27.72 16.27 9.17
N MET A 68 -27.05 16.04 8.04
CA MET A 68 -25.67 16.52 7.80
C MET A 68 -25.59 18.05 7.84
N ALA A 69 -26.52 18.75 7.18
CA ALA A 69 -26.61 20.21 7.21
C ALA A 69 -26.86 20.73 8.64
N ALA A 70 -27.72 20.05 9.40
CA ALA A 70 -27.97 20.37 10.81
C ALA A 70 -26.78 20.08 11.75
N ILE A 71 -25.75 19.36 11.30
CA ILE A 71 -24.46 19.21 12.02
C ILE A 71 -23.46 20.27 11.53
N GLU A 72 -23.35 20.51 10.21
CA GLU A 72 -22.51 21.58 9.61
C GLU A 72 -22.83 22.96 10.20
N ASP A 73 -24.12 23.35 10.28
CA ASP A 73 -24.53 24.65 10.85
C ASP A 73 -24.16 24.78 12.34
N LYS A 74 -24.28 23.71 13.13
CA LYS A 74 -23.88 23.73 14.55
C LYS A 74 -22.36 23.83 14.70
N PHE A 75 -21.59 23.15 13.85
CA PHE A 75 -20.13 23.26 13.83
C PHE A 75 -19.69 24.69 13.50
N ARG A 76 -20.32 25.32 12.51
CA ARG A 76 -20.08 26.71 12.12
C ARG A 76 -20.31 27.71 13.27
N VAL A 77 -21.31 27.47 14.13
CA VAL A 77 -21.52 28.26 15.36
C VAL A 77 -20.34 28.11 16.32
N VAL A 78 -19.78 26.90 16.47
CA VAL A 78 -18.59 26.66 17.33
C VAL A 78 -17.34 27.35 16.76
N GLU A 79 -17.12 27.31 15.45
CA GLU A 79 -16.05 28.07 14.79
C GLU A 79 -16.17 29.59 15.06
N GLN A 80 -17.39 30.14 14.93
CA GLN A 80 -17.64 31.54 15.24
C GLN A 80 -17.37 31.84 16.73
N MET A 81 -17.80 30.99 17.67
CA MET A 81 -17.53 31.18 19.11
C MET A 81 -16.03 31.16 19.45
N VAL A 82 -15.24 30.35 18.73
CA VAL A 82 -13.77 30.34 18.83
C VAL A 82 -13.17 31.64 18.28
N HIS A 83 -13.65 32.12 17.13
CA HIS A 83 -13.19 33.38 16.54
C HIS A 83 -13.54 34.60 17.41
N GLU A 84 -14.72 34.60 18.03
CA GLU A 84 -15.17 35.59 19.03
C GLU A 84 -14.42 35.50 20.37
N LYS A 85 -13.53 34.52 20.56
CA LYS A 85 -12.76 34.27 21.80
C LYS A 85 -13.65 34.12 23.04
N ARG A 86 -14.79 33.42 22.90
CA ARG A 86 -15.67 33.10 24.04
C ARG A 86 -14.98 32.14 25.02
N ARG A 87 -15.59 31.96 26.19
CA ARG A 87 -15.05 31.09 27.25
C ARG A 87 -14.86 29.66 26.75
N TYR A 88 -13.61 29.20 26.72
CA TYR A 88 -13.25 27.86 26.22
C TYR A 88 -14.02 26.70 26.87
N GLN A 89 -14.52 26.86 28.10
CA GLN A 89 -15.37 25.87 28.77
C GLN A 89 -16.73 25.67 28.07
N GLU A 90 -17.37 26.76 27.64
CA GLU A 90 -18.66 26.74 26.91
C GLU A 90 -18.47 26.11 25.53
N ILE A 91 -17.36 26.47 24.85
CA ILE A 91 -16.98 25.94 23.54
C ILE A 91 -16.71 24.42 23.63
N ASN A 92 -15.94 23.97 24.61
CA ASN A 92 -15.57 22.57 24.77
C ASN A 92 -16.78 21.67 25.07
N MET A 93 -17.75 22.17 25.85
CA MET A 93 -19.01 21.47 26.11
C MET A 93 -19.82 21.25 24.81
N ILE A 94 -19.97 22.28 23.98
CA ILE A 94 -20.70 22.17 22.70
C ILE A 94 -19.94 21.26 21.72
N LEU A 95 -18.62 21.36 21.66
CA LEU A 95 -17.77 20.51 20.80
C LEU A 95 -17.89 19.03 21.19
N HIS A 96 -17.91 18.70 22.48
CA HIS A 96 -18.17 17.33 22.96
C HIS A 96 -19.57 16.84 22.57
N HIS A 97 -20.60 17.70 22.63
CA HIS A 97 -21.96 17.34 22.18
C HIS A 97 -22.08 17.18 20.65
N LEU A 98 -21.18 17.76 19.85
CA LEU A 98 -21.14 17.57 18.39
C LEU A 98 -20.34 16.34 17.96
N LYS A 99 -19.43 15.85 18.79
CA LYS A 99 -18.58 14.69 18.49
C LYS A 99 -19.40 13.42 18.25
N GLN A 100 -20.43 13.16 19.08
CA GLN A 100 -21.27 11.96 18.94
C GLN A 100 -22.15 11.99 17.67
N PRO A 101 -22.88 13.07 17.32
CA PRO A 101 -23.58 13.17 16.04
C PRO A 101 -22.68 12.95 14.82
N VAL A 102 -21.46 13.50 14.80
CA VAL A 102 -20.52 13.29 13.67
C VAL A 102 -20.08 11.82 13.57
N VAL A 103 -19.79 11.17 14.70
CA VAL A 103 -19.45 9.73 14.72
C VAL A 103 -20.61 8.88 14.24
N ASN A 104 -21.81 9.06 14.82
CA ASN A 104 -23.02 8.34 14.40
C ASN A 104 -23.30 8.54 12.89
N MET A 105 -23.16 9.77 12.38
CA MET A 105 -23.34 10.08 10.96
C MET A 105 -22.32 9.34 10.09
N SER A 106 -21.06 9.27 10.51
CA SER A 106 -20.01 8.54 9.81
C SER A 106 -20.20 7.02 9.87
N GLU A 107 -20.78 6.48 10.95
CA GLU A 107 -21.12 5.05 11.07
C GLU A 107 -22.31 4.67 10.18
N ILE A 108 -23.36 5.51 10.15
CA ILE A 108 -24.51 5.33 9.25
C ILE A 108 -24.06 5.37 7.78
N LEU A 109 -23.31 6.39 7.38
CA LEU A 109 -22.81 6.52 6.01
C LEU A 109 -21.84 5.39 5.63
N LYS A 110 -20.99 4.94 6.56
CA LYS A 110 -20.15 3.75 6.36
C LYS A 110 -21.00 2.50 6.12
N GLY A 111 -22.05 2.27 6.92
CA GLY A 111 -22.96 1.14 6.76
C GLY A 111 -23.75 1.18 5.43
N PHE A 112 -24.06 2.38 4.91
CA PHE A 112 -24.58 2.51 3.56
C PHE A 112 -23.53 2.18 2.48
N THR A 113 -22.30 2.68 2.58
CA THR A 113 -21.22 2.32 1.63
C THR A 113 -20.90 0.82 1.65
N GLU A 114 -20.76 0.19 2.83
CA GLU A 114 -20.49 -1.25 2.93
C GLU A 114 -21.63 -2.09 2.34
N MET A 115 -22.88 -1.62 2.43
CA MET A 115 -24.04 -2.24 1.78
C MET A 115 -24.03 -2.03 0.26
N MET A 116 -23.74 -0.82 -0.24
CA MET A 116 -23.61 -0.58 -1.69
C MET A 116 -22.46 -1.37 -2.32
N ASP A 117 -21.32 -1.48 -1.64
CA ASP A 117 -20.19 -2.33 -2.05
C ASP A 117 -20.59 -3.82 -2.10
N GLU A 118 -21.46 -4.30 -1.20
CA GLU A 118 -21.93 -5.70 -1.22
C GLU A 118 -22.73 -6.02 -2.48
N TYR A 119 -23.63 -5.11 -2.92
CA TYR A 119 -24.36 -5.29 -4.19
C TYR A 119 -23.48 -5.03 -5.42
N LEU A 120 -22.81 -3.87 -5.51
CA LEU A 120 -22.09 -3.46 -6.72
C LEU A 120 -20.86 -4.32 -7.05
N ASN A 121 -20.39 -5.17 -6.12
CA ASN A 121 -19.33 -6.15 -6.38
C ASN A 121 -19.83 -7.60 -6.55
N ASP A 122 -21.15 -7.87 -6.46
CA ASP A 122 -21.75 -9.20 -6.68
C ASP A 122 -22.94 -9.17 -7.66
N GLU A 123 -22.73 -9.71 -8.85
CA GLU A 123 -23.74 -9.74 -9.92
C GLU A 123 -25.01 -10.50 -9.52
N ASP A 124 -24.92 -11.52 -8.66
CA ASP A 124 -26.08 -12.30 -8.23
C ASP A 124 -26.93 -11.54 -7.19
N SER A 125 -26.29 -10.83 -6.26
CA SER A 125 -26.97 -9.88 -5.37
C SER A 125 -27.63 -8.72 -6.13
N MET A 126 -27.01 -8.23 -7.22
CA MET A 126 -27.65 -7.26 -8.12
C MET A 126 -28.88 -7.85 -8.83
N LYS A 127 -28.81 -9.08 -9.35
CA LYS A 127 -29.97 -9.78 -9.94
C LYS A 127 -31.10 -9.97 -8.91
N LEU A 128 -30.78 -10.22 -7.64
CA LEU A 128 -31.77 -10.41 -6.56
C LEU A 128 -32.57 -9.14 -6.21
N LEU A 129 -32.12 -7.95 -6.60
CA LEU A 129 -32.90 -6.72 -6.47
C LEU A 129 -34.05 -6.62 -7.50
N GLU A 130 -34.05 -7.44 -8.56
CA GLU A 130 -35.14 -7.54 -9.52
C GLU A 130 -36.22 -8.53 -9.07
N PHE A 131 -37.48 -8.11 -9.03
CA PHE A 131 -38.58 -8.93 -8.49
C PHE A 131 -38.91 -10.20 -9.30
N GLU A 132 -38.72 -10.19 -10.63
CA GLU A 132 -38.80 -11.44 -11.41
C GLU A 132 -37.70 -12.42 -10.98
N SER A 133 -36.46 -11.96 -10.93
CA SER A 133 -35.27 -12.77 -10.61
C SER A 133 -35.30 -13.29 -9.17
N HIS A 134 -35.76 -12.49 -8.21
CA HIS A 134 -36.02 -12.92 -6.83
C HIS A 134 -37.11 -14.00 -6.73
N MET A 135 -38.13 -13.96 -7.59
CA MET A 135 -39.16 -15.01 -7.67
C MET A 135 -38.64 -16.30 -8.33
N LEU A 136 -37.68 -16.22 -9.26
CA LEU A 136 -37.01 -17.38 -9.85
C LEU A 136 -36.06 -18.05 -8.84
N PHE A 137 -35.27 -17.26 -8.10
CA PHE A 137 -34.26 -17.77 -7.14
C PHE A 137 -34.88 -18.50 -5.94
N TYR A 138 -35.98 -17.97 -5.39
CA TYR A 138 -36.72 -18.57 -4.26
C TYR A 138 -37.93 -19.42 -4.68
N GLY A 139 -38.10 -19.66 -5.99
CA GLY A 139 -39.12 -20.54 -6.54
C GLY A 139 -38.79 -22.04 -6.42
N PRO A 140 -39.75 -22.94 -6.75
CA PRO A 140 -39.46 -24.36 -6.92
C PRO A 140 -38.42 -24.61 -8.03
N GLU A 141 -37.63 -25.68 -7.91
CA GLU A 141 -36.49 -26.03 -8.78
C GLU A 141 -36.67 -25.75 -10.28
N THR A 142 -37.85 -26.05 -10.85
CA THR A 142 -38.14 -25.87 -12.28
C THR A 142 -38.11 -24.42 -12.76
N LEU A 143 -38.16 -23.43 -11.86
CA LEU A 143 -38.06 -22.00 -12.20
C LEU A 143 -36.63 -21.45 -12.07
N ARG A 144 -35.70 -22.16 -11.42
CA ARG A 144 -34.31 -21.69 -11.26
C ARG A 144 -33.47 -21.75 -12.55
N ILE A 145 -33.94 -22.55 -13.52
CA ILE A 145 -33.24 -22.94 -14.77
C ILE A 145 -32.99 -21.76 -15.74
N GLY A 146 -33.31 -20.52 -15.35
CA GLY A 146 -33.04 -19.31 -16.13
C GLY A 146 -32.57 -18.10 -15.32
N PHE A 147 -32.06 -18.30 -14.09
CA PHE A 147 -31.46 -17.21 -13.29
C PHE A 147 -30.01 -16.93 -13.71
N GLU A 148 -29.21 -17.98 -13.91
CA GLU A 148 -27.78 -17.88 -14.26
C GLU A 148 -27.56 -17.23 -15.65
N ASP A 149 -28.45 -17.50 -16.61
CA ASP A 149 -28.43 -16.96 -17.98
C ASP A 149 -28.90 -15.49 -18.10
N ARG A 150 -29.43 -14.87 -17.03
CA ARG A 150 -29.88 -13.46 -17.07
C ARG A 150 -28.76 -12.48 -16.76
N THR A 151 -28.53 -11.55 -17.69
CA THR A 151 -27.70 -10.35 -17.48
C THR A 151 -28.38 -9.39 -16.50
N VAL A 152 -27.59 -8.77 -15.62
CA VAL A 152 -28.04 -7.71 -14.69
C VAL A 152 -28.76 -6.58 -15.44
N ASN A 153 -29.87 -6.07 -14.89
CA ASN A 153 -30.51 -4.88 -15.43
C ASN A 153 -29.62 -3.63 -15.22
N ARG A 154 -29.01 -3.20 -16.32
CA ARG A 154 -28.11 -2.04 -16.41
C ARG A 154 -28.71 -0.72 -15.90
N ASP A 155 -30.03 -0.53 -15.96
CA ASP A 155 -30.66 0.68 -15.41
C ASP A 155 -30.71 0.67 -13.87
N LEU A 156 -30.81 -0.52 -13.27
CA LEU A 156 -30.74 -0.73 -11.84
C LEU A 156 -29.29 -0.62 -11.33
N GLU A 157 -28.32 -1.13 -12.10
CA GLU A 157 -26.88 -0.93 -11.88
C GLU A 157 -26.50 0.56 -11.92
N ASN A 158 -26.92 1.30 -12.96
CA ASN A 158 -26.71 2.75 -13.07
C ASN A 158 -27.33 3.52 -11.88
N LEU A 159 -28.53 3.13 -11.44
CA LEU A 159 -29.20 3.74 -10.29
C LEU A 159 -28.43 3.49 -8.99
N MET A 160 -27.87 2.30 -8.81
CA MET A 160 -27.09 1.93 -7.63
C MET A 160 -25.70 2.62 -7.62
N GLU A 161 -25.00 2.69 -8.77
CA GLU A 161 -23.77 3.49 -8.91
C GLU A 161 -24.02 4.99 -8.65
N TYR A 162 -25.20 5.54 -8.98
CA TYR A 162 -25.54 6.93 -8.65
C TYR A 162 -25.68 7.14 -7.13
N PHE A 163 -26.42 6.26 -6.46
CA PHE A 163 -26.60 6.38 -5.01
C PHE A 163 -25.32 6.17 -4.20
N ASP A 164 -24.42 5.26 -4.61
CA ASP A 164 -23.10 5.14 -3.98
C ASP A 164 -22.27 6.44 -4.09
N GLN A 165 -22.26 7.07 -5.26
CA GLN A 165 -21.51 8.32 -5.48
C GLN A 165 -21.96 9.46 -4.56
N GLU A 166 -23.28 9.60 -4.33
CA GLU A 166 -23.82 10.59 -3.38
C GLU A 166 -23.50 10.19 -1.92
N VAL A 167 -23.61 8.91 -1.55
CA VAL A 167 -23.25 8.43 -0.21
C VAL A 167 -21.76 8.67 0.10
N ASP A 168 -20.83 8.36 -0.80
CA ASP A 168 -19.39 8.68 -0.59
C ASP A 168 -19.13 10.19 -0.63
N GLN A 169 -19.90 10.98 -1.39
CA GLN A 169 -19.82 12.46 -1.31
C GLN A 169 -20.20 12.96 0.10
N MET A 170 -21.27 12.43 0.69
CA MET A 170 -21.68 12.75 2.06
C MET A 170 -20.70 12.21 3.10
N ALA A 171 -20.19 10.99 2.91
CA ALA A 171 -19.19 10.40 3.79
C ALA A 171 -17.86 11.17 3.76
N ARG A 172 -17.44 11.72 2.61
CA ARG A 172 -16.31 12.65 2.50
C ARG A 172 -16.55 13.96 3.26
N ARG A 173 -17.76 14.55 3.18
CA ARG A 173 -18.13 15.73 4.00
C ARG A 173 -18.07 15.42 5.50
N SER A 174 -18.70 14.33 5.94
CA SER A 174 -18.71 13.89 7.34
C SER A 174 -17.28 13.63 7.88
N ARG A 175 -16.44 12.91 7.12
CA ARG A 175 -15.01 12.71 7.45
C ARG A 175 -14.25 14.03 7.60
N THR A 176 -14.46 14.98 6.69
CA THR A 176 -13.82 16.31 6.71
C THR A 176 -14.27 17.12 7.94
N LEU A 177 -15.55 17.07 8.29
CA LEU A 177 -16.11 17.70 9.48
C LEU A 177 -15.51 17.10 10.76
N GLY A 178 -15.36 15.77 10.80
CA GLY A 178 -14.69 15.04 11.88
C GLY A 178 -13.22 15.40 12.04
N THR A 179 -12.45 15.58 10.95
CA THR A 179 -11.07 16.07 11.05
C THR A 179 -11.00 17.49 11.58
N SER A 180 -11.84 18.41 11.08
CA SER A 180 -11.87 19.81 11.53
C SER A 180 -12.23 19.92 13.02
N LEU A 181 -13.18 19.11 13.51
CA LEU A 181 -13.55 19.06 14.93
C LEU A 181 -12.39 18.59 15.82
N ASN A 182 -11.65 17.56 15.41
CA ASN A 182 -10.47 17.08 16.14
C ASN A 182 -9.29 18.06 16.09
N GLU A 183 -9.15 18.88 15.04
CA GLU A 183 -8.14 19.97 14.99
C GLU A 183 -8.52 21.14 15.89
N LEU A 184 -9.80 21.50 15.93
CA LEU A 184 -10.33 22.54 16.82
C LEU A 184 -10.17 22.16 18.30
N GLU A 185 -10.43 20.89 18.65
CA GLU A 185 -10.19 20.32 19.98
C GLU A 185 -8.71 20.40 20.40
N LYS A 186 -7.78 20.09 19.49
CA LYS A 186 -6.32 20.27 19.72
C LYS A 186 -5.96 21.73 19.92
N HIS A 187 -6.48 22.65 19.10
CA HIS A 187 -6.24 24.09 19.24
C HIS A 187 -6.75 24.64 20.59
N ILE A 188 -7.93 24.24 21.03
CA ILE A 188 -8.48 24.61 22.35
C ILE A 188 -7.60 24.02 23.48
N THR A 189 -7.18 22.76 23.36
CA THR A 189 -6.31 22.10 24.34
C THR A 189 -4.95 22.80 24.47
N VAL A 190 -4.34 23.20 23.36
CA VAL A 190 -3.08 23.97 23.35
C VAL A 190 -3.28 25.36 23.95
N ALA A 191 -4.37 26.06 23.63
CA ALA A 191 -4.68 27.37 24.22
C ALA A 191 -4.87 27.30 25.75
N LEU A 192 -5.55 26.26 26.25
CA LEU A 192 -5.70 25.98 27.68
C LEU A 192 -4.36 25.64 28.34
N ALA A 193 -3.51 24.84 27.69
CA ALA A 193 -2.17 24.52 28.19
C ALA A 193 -1.27 25.77 28.29
N ILE A 194 -1.33 26.67 27.30
CA ILE A 194 -0.63 27.97 27.35
C ILE A 194 -1.13 28.80 28.54
N LYS A 195 -2.45 28.88 28.77
CA LYS A 195 -3.01 29.61 29.92
C LYS A 195 -2.64 28.97 31.26
N ARG A 196 -2.56 27.63 31.36
CA ARG A 196 -2.05 26.94 32.56
C ARG A 196 -0.57 27.29 32.80
N ASN A 197 0.25 27.34 31.75
CA ASN A 197 1.67 27.68 31.86
C ASN A 197 1.89 29.16 32.25
N GLU A 198 1.06 30.09 31.76
CA GLU A 198 1.05 31.48 32.24
C GLU A 198 0.67 31.57 33.71
N MET A 199 -0.34 30.81 34.16
CA MET A 199 -0.78 30.79 35.56
C MET A 199 0.30 30.21 36.49
N MET A 200 0.91 29.07 36.15
CA MET A 200 2.02 28.50 36.92
C MET A 200 3.25 29.43 36.94
N ARG A 201 3.51 30.18 35.86
CA ARG A 201 4.56 31.20 35.84
C ARG A 201 4.26 32.38 36.76
N PHE A 202 3.00 32.81 36.85
CA PHE A 202 2.58 33.85 37.78
C PHE A 202 2.70 33.39 39.24
N GLU A 203 2.27 32.17 39.54
CA GLU A 203 2.42 31.53 40.86
C GLU A 203 3.89 31.42 41.29
N LEU A 204 4.78 30.98 40.38
CA LEU A 204 6.23 30.95 40.62
C LEU A 204 6.80 32.34 40.91
N ILE A 205 6.38 33.37 40.17
CA ILE A 205 6.80 34.77 40.43
C ILE A 205 6.34 35.23 41.82
N CYS A 206 5.11 34.90 42.23
CA CYS A 206 4.60 35.20 43.58
C CYS A 206 5.39 34.46 44.68
N SER A 207 5.75 33.19 44.46
CA SER A 207 6.59 32.41 45.37
C SER A 207 7.99 33.00 45.55
N VAL A 208 8.65 33.39 44.44
CA VAL A 208 9.97 34.04 44.45
C VAL A 208 9.93 35.38 45.19
N LEU A 209 8.90 36.20 44.96
CA LEU A 209 8.72 37.47 45.67
C LEU A 209 8.48 37.25 47.17
N SER A 210 7.62 36.30 47.54
CA SER A 210 7.36 35.93 48.95
C SER A 210 8.64 35.47 49.66
N THR A 211 9.43 34.64 48.99
CA THR A 211 10.73 34.14 49.49
C THR A 211 11.73 35.29 49.70
N ALA A 212 11.79 36.26 48.77
CA ALA A 212 12.64 37.44 48.89
C ALA A 212 12.20 38.36 50.05
N PHE A 213 10.89 38.57 50.25
CA PHE A 213 10.39 39.30 51.41
C PHE A 213 10.71 38.59 52.74
N GLY A 214 10.61 37.26 52.78
CA GLY A 214 11.01 36.45 53.94
C GLY A 214 12.50 36.57 54.28
N ALA A 215 13.38 36.54 53.27
CA ALA A 215 14.82 36.75 53.46
C ALA A 215 15.14 38.18 53.97
N GLY A 216 14.45 39.20 53.43
CA GLY A 216 14.55 40.57 53.91
C GLY A 216 14.09 40.74 55.36
N ALA A 217 12.96 40.12 55.73
CA ALA A 217 12.45 40.11 57.10
C ALA A 217 13.38 39.39 58.08
N CYS A 218 14.07 38.33 57.64
CA CYS A 218 15.08 37.64 58.45
C CYS A 218 16.30 38.56 58.72
N LEU A 219 16.82 39.23 57.70
CA LEU A 219 17.93 40.18 57.86
C LEU A 219 17.58 41.38 58.75
N THR A 220 16.38 41.95 58.62
CA THR A 220 15.92 43.03 59.50
C THR A 220 15.57 42.55 60.91
N GLY A 221 15.18 41.29 61.09
CA GLY A 221 15.04 40.66 62.42
C GLY A 221 16.37 40.47 63.14
N ILE A 222 17.45 40.16 62.40
CA ILE A 222 18.80 39.92 62.97
C ILE A 222 19.54 41.24 63.29
N PHE A 223 19.39 42.28 62.46
CA PHE A 223 20.17 43.53 62.57
C PHE A 223 19.35 44.82 62.81
N GLY A 224 18.02 44.76 62.67
CA GLY A 224 17.13 45.94 62.74
C GLY A 224 16.15 45.93 63.93
N MET A 225 16.17 44.89 64.75
CA MET A 225 15.41 44.82 66.01
C MET A 225 16.38 44.95 67.20
N ASN A 226 15.92 45.63 68.26
CA ASN A 226 16.71 46.07 69.41
C ASN A 226 17.13 44.90 70.33
N VAL A 227 17.99 44.01 69.83
CA VAL A 227 18.41 42.74 70.45
C VAL A 227 19.93 42.73 70.55
N VAL A 228 20.48 43.00 71.74
CA VAL A 228 21.91 43.28 71.99
C VAL A 228 22.80 42.04 71.79
N ASN A 229 23.00 41.65 70.53
CA ASN A 229 23.75 40.46 70.12
C ASN A 229 25.22 40.76 69.75
N ARG A 230 25.65 42.04 69.82
CA ARG A 230 26.99 42.55 69.46
C ARG A 230 27.45 42.34 68.01
N PHE A 231 26.74 41.56 67.19
CA PHE A 231 27.06 41.41 65.76
C PHE A 231 26.89 42.72 64.97
N GLU A 232 26.10 43.67 65.46
CA GLU A 232 25.90 45.01 64.90
C GLU A 232 27.21 45.82 64.79
N GLU A 233 28.16 45.63 65.72
CA GLU A 233 29.45 46.34 65.73
C GLU A 233 30.43 45.79 64.66
N SER A 234 30.10 44.67 64.01
CA SER A 234 30.99 43.95 63.09
C SER A 234 30.50 44.03 61.64
N HIS A 235 31.07 44.96 60.87
CA HIS A 235 30.87 45.04 59.41
C HIS A 235 31.13 43.68 58.70
N THR A 236 32.10 42.90 59.18
CA THR A 236 32.39 41.55 58.66
C THR A 236 31.25 40.56 58.94
N ALA A 237 30.62 40.61 60.12
CA ALA A 237 29.47 39.75 60.43
C ALA A 237 28.25 40.11 59.56
N PHE A 238 27.99 41.40 59.36
CA PHE A 238 26.92 41.87 58.46
C PHE A 238 27.12 41.35 57.03
N ILE A 239 28.32 41.53 56.45
CA ILE A 239 28.64 41.05 55.11
C ILE A 239 28.46 39.52 55.00
N VAL A 240 28.99 38.74 55.96
CA VAL A 240 28.88 37.28 55.94
C VAL A 240 27.42 36.82 56.02
N ILE A 241 26.62 37.38 56.93
CA ILE A 241 25.21 36.98 57.10
C ILE A 241 24.36 37.43 55.90
N SER A 242 24.60 38.62 55.33
CA SER A 242 23.94 39.05 54.09
C SER A 242 24.30 38.15 52.89
N VAL A 243 25.56 37.72 52.75
CA VAL A 243 25.97 36.77 51.70
C VAL A 243 25.31 35.41 51.90
N ILE A 244 25.22 34.91 53.14
CA ILE A 244 24.53 33.64 53.44
C ILE A 244 23.04 33.73 53.11
N ALA A 245 22.35 34.80 53.51
CA ALA A 245 20.94 35.00 53.19
C ALA A 245 20.69 35.12 51.68
N LEU A 246 21.58 35.80 50.94
CA LEU A 246 21.51 35.89 49.48
C LEU A 246 21.77 34.54 48.81
N LEU A 247 22.73 33.74 49.28
CA LEU A 247 22.98 32.38 48.79
C LEU A 247 21.79 31.44 49.04
N ILE A 248 21.16 31.49 50.22
CA ILE A 248 19.94 30.73 50.53
C ILE A 248 18.80 31.14 49.60
N THR A 249 18.63 32.45 49.36
CA THR A 249 17.61 32.97 48.43
C THR A 249 17.87 32.49 47.00
N CYS A 250 19.11 32.55 46.51
CA CYS A 250 19.49 32.02 45.21
C CYS A 250 19.29 30.51 45.10
N PHE A 251 19.58 29.73 46.15
CA PHE A 251 19.36 28.29 46.17
C PHE A 251 17.88 27.94 46.11
N ALA A 252 17.04 28.57 46.92
CA ALA A 252 15.58 28.37 46.90
C ALA A 252 14.95 28.75 45.55
N VAL A 253 15.42 29.83 44.92
CA VAL A 253 14.99 30.22 43.56
C VAL A 253 15.43 29.20 42.51
N LEU A 254 16.66 28.67 42.61
CA LEU A 254 17.14 27.62 41.71
C LEU A 254 16.32 26.33 41.87
N GLU A 255 16.07 25.89 43.10
CA GLU A 255 15.28 24.69 43.41
C GLU A 255 13.83 24.81 42.90
N GLN A 256 13.16 25.95 43.13
CA GLN A 256 11.82 26.22 42.59
C GLN A 256 11.78 26.41 41.06
N SER A 257 12.93 26.68 40.42
CA SER A 257 13.01 26.84 38.96
C SER A 257 13.20 25.51 38.19
N VAL A 258 13.41 24.40 38.90
CA VAL A 258 13.39 23.06 38.29
C VAL A 258 11.93 22.66 38.03
N PRO A 259 11.53 22.33 36.78
CA PRO A 259 10.18 21.85 36.53
C PRO A 259 9.95 20.52 37.27
N PRO A 260 8.74 20.25 37.79
CA PRO A 260 8.46 19.02 38.50
C PRO A 260 8.73 17.82 37.59
N ARG A 261 9.48 16.84 38.08
CA ARG A 261 9.56 15.52 37.46
C ARG A 261 8.20 14.85 37.63
N ASP A 262 7.61 14.36 36.54
CA ASP A 262 6.45 13.49 36.61
C ASP A 262 6.81 12.20 37.38
N VAL A 263 6.36 12.11 38.63
CA VAL A 263 6.54 10.93 39.49
C VAL A 263 5.22 10.60 40.17
N GLY A 264 4.53 9.63 39.57
CA GLY A 264 3.35 8.95 40.10
C GLY A 264 3.03 7.82 39.11
N THR A 265 3.13 6.54 39.46
CA THR A 265 3.01 5.94 40.80
C THR A 265 4.18 5.05 41.26
N SER A 266 4.41 5.05 42.58
CA SER A 266 5.03 4.02 43.44
C SER A 266 4.72 2.55 43.07
N ASP A 267 5.44 1.51 43.52
CA ASP A 267 6.69 1.34 44.31
C ASP A 267 7.21 -0.11 44.00
N ASN A 268 8.36 -0.66 44.41
CA ASN A 268 9.01 -0.60 45.73
C ASN A 268 10.45 -1.22 45.69
N GLY A 269 11.46 -0.54 46.24
CA GLY A 269 12.81 -1.08 46.61
C GLY A 269 13.78 -1.50 45.48
N GLY A 270 15.10 -1.29 45.57
CA GLY A 270 15.90 -0.55 46.57
C GLY A 270 17.43 -0.68 46.34
N LEU A 271 18.22 0.24 46.90
CA LEU A 271 19.71 0.38 46.83
C LEU A 271 20.25 0.80 45.43
N ASN A 272 20.95 1.94 45.28
CA ASN A 272 22.38 2.24 45.63
C ASN A 272 23.40 1.41 44.81
N ILE A 273 24.48 1.93 44.19
CA ILE A 273 25.06 3.29 44.01
C ILE A 273 26.13 3.20 42.87
N ARG A 274 26.64 4.20 42.11
CA ARG A 274 26.61 5.69 42.09
C ARG A 274 26.19 6.19 40.67
N GLY A 275 26.62 7.27 39.99
CA GLY A 275 27.68 8.30 40.09
C GLY A 275 28.91 8.01 39.20
N CYS A 276 29.56 8.94 38.47
CA CYS A 276 29.42 10.42 38.45
C CYS A 276 29.61 11.05 37.04
N ASP A 277 29.05 12.25 36.85
CA ASP A 277 29.38 13.21 35.79
C ASP A 277 30.73 13.95 36.02
N VAL A 278 31.16 14.76 35.05
CA VAL A 278 31.37 16.25 35.16
C VAL A 278 32.15 16.79 33.94
N THR A 279 32.07 18.11 33.70
CA THR A 279 32.30 18.79 32.41
C THR A 279 33.53 19.73 32.34
N THR A 280 33.97 20.02 31.11
CA THR A 280 34.49 21.33 30.59
C THR A 280 35.69 22.07 31.21
N GLU A 281 36.69 22.32 30.32
CA GLU A 281 37.46 23.57 30.10
C GLU A 281 38.64 24.06 31.00
N SER A 282 39.87 23.84 30.48
CA SER A 282 41.04 24.77 30.52
C SER A 282 41.78 24.97 31.87
N PRO A 283 42.92 25.73 32.00
CA PRO A 283 43.72 26.47 31.00
C PRO A 283 45.28 26.40 31.11
N LYS A 284 45.99 26.87 30.05
CA LYS A 284 47.28 27.65 30.02
C LYS A 284 48.61 27.16 30.69
N ARG A 285 49.69 27.24 29.87
CA ARG A 285 51.13 27.59 30.15
C ARG A 285 52.19 26.52 30.59
N ARG A 286 52.93 26.03 29.57
CA ARG A 286 54.37 26.29 29.23
C ARG A 286 55.55 25.81 30.14
N LEU A 287 56.63 25.39 29.45
CA LEU A 287 57.97 24.88 29.88
C LEU A 287 57.94 23.42 30.41
N GLY A 288 58.75 22.47 29.91
CA GLY A 288 59.77 22.42 28.84
C GLY A 288 60.32 20.98 28.69
N THR A 289 61.42 20.61 28.01
CA THR A 289 62.34 21.28 27.03
C THR A 289 63.38 20.26 26.52
N VAL A 290 63.88 20.38 25.25
CA VAL A 290 65.06 19.66 24.67
C VAL A 290 64.84 18.13 24.42
N SER A 291 65.33 17.43 23.37
CA SER A 291 66.34 17.69 22.29
C SER A 291 65.95 17.06 20.92
N ASP A 292 66.37 17.71 19.82
CA ASP A 292 66.97 17.21 18.55
C ASP A 292 66.23 16.14 17.66
N ALA A 293 66.37 16.09 16.32
CA ALA A 293 67.24 16.82 15.37
C ALA A 293 66.62 16.96 13.94
N THR A 294 67.07 17.97 13.16
CA THR A 294 67.27 18.02 11.67
C THR A 294 66.13 17.61 10.68
N GLU A 295 65.90 18.25 9.52
CA GLU A 295 66.58 19.37 8.82
C GLU A 295 65.65 20.11 7.81
N GLU A 296 66.21 21.13 7.14
CA GLU A 296 65.70 22.19 6.21
C GLU A 296 64.77 21.75 5.03
N ALA A 297 64.11 22.60 4.21
CA ALA A 297 64.24 24.03 3.81
C ALA A 297 62.91 24.51 3.11
N SER A 298 62.63 25.75 2.65
CA SER A 298 63.01 27.14 3.01
C SER A 298 62.29 28.20 2.11
N VAL A 299 61.77 29.32 2.67
CA VAL A 299 61.45 30.64 2.02
C VAL A 299 60.32 30.70 0.95
N GLY A 300 59.44 31.72 0.89
CA GLY A 300 59.16 32.84 1.81
C GLY A 300 58.34 34.02 1.20
N GLY A 301 57.91 34.98 2.06
CA GLY A 301 57.26 36.27 1.70
C GLY A 301 55.71 36.26 1.56
N GLY A 302 54.96 37.32 1.91
CA GLY A 302 55.27 38.54 2.67
C GLY A 302 54.24 39.68 2.48
N LEU A 303 54.05 40.55 3.50
CA LEU A 303 53.32 41.86 3.47
C LEU A 303 51.76 41.77 3.30
N SER A 304 50.90 42.74 3.69
CA SER A 304 51.02 43.96 4.52
C SER A 304 49.61 44.49 4.95
N TRP A 305 49.52 45.12 6.14
CA TRP A 305 48.61 46.19 6.64
C TRP A 305 47.37 46.60 5.80
N SER A 306 46.19 46.88 6.38
CA SER A 306 46.00 48.00 7.33
C SER A 306 44.68 47.99 8.14
N GLN A 307 44.55 48.96 9.05
CA GLN A 307 43.46 49.14 10.05
C GLN A 307 42.26 49.95 9.51
N GLY A 308 41.10 49.83 10.16
CA GLY A 308 39.97 50.77 10.01
C GLY A 308 38.79 50.43 10.93
N SER A 309 38.48 51.29 11.92
CA SER A 309 37.39 51.09 12.89
C SER A 309 36.81 52.44 13.33
N LEU A 310 35.49 52.51 13.62
CA LEU A 310 34.91 53.08 14.86
C LEU A 310 33.36 53.11 14.83
N LYS A 311 32.72 52.66 15.93
CA LYS A 311 31.47 53.13 16.62
C LYS A 311 30.13 53.24 15.80
N SER A 312 28.92 52.95 16.30
CA SER A 312 28.25 53.20 17.61
C SER A 312 27.84 54.69 17.77
N THR A 313 26.65 55.09 18.27
CA THR A 313 25.66 54.47 19.18
C THR A 313 24.22 55.04 18.97
N SER A 314 23.23 54.67 19.80
CA SER A 314 21.79 55.03 19.80
C SER A 314 21.37 56.27 20.64
N ALA A 315 20.19 56.88 20.38
CA ALA A 315 19.23 57.40 21.40
C ALA A 315 17.91 57.99 20.81
N LEU A 316 16.87 58.20 21.66
CA LEU A 316 15.53 58.77 21.36
C LEU A 316 15.45 60.32 21.52
N ILE A 317 14.35 60.95 21.06
CA ILE A 317 13.41 61.82 21.84
C ILE A 317 12.17 62.25 20.97
N SER A 318 11.18 62.96 21.52
CA SER A 318 9.76 63.06 21.09
C SER A 318 9.18 64.50 20.97
N LEU A 319 7.85 64.62 20.71
CA LEU A 319 6.96 65.82 20.64
C LEU A 319 6.87 66.51 19.26
N SER A 320 5.76 67.15 18.83
CA SER A 320 4.31 67.10 19.21
C SER A 320 3.45 67.80 18.12
N ASP A 321 2.10 67.74 18.23
CA ASP A 321 1.10 68.82 17.99
C ASP A 321 -0.23 68.35 17.36
N ASP A 322 -1.32 69.05 17.70
CA ASP A 322 -2.75 68.84 17.33
C ASP A 322 -3.52 70.19 17.52
N PRO A 323 -4.60 70.51 16.78
CA PRO A 323 -5.82 70.98 17.48
C PRO A 323 -7.21 70.91 16.74
N THR A 324 -8.28 70.48 17.45
CA THR A 324 -9.69 71.04 17.45
C THR A 324 -10.55 71.02 16.14
N GLU A 325 -11.89 71.10 16.05
CA GLU A 325 -13.14 70.92 16.87
C GLU A 325 -14.38 70.92 15.90
N SER A 326 -15.69 70.81 16.20
CA SER A 326 -16.56 70.64 17.41
C SER A 326 -17.96 70.04 17.05
N VAL A 327 -18.62 69.39 18.03
CA VAL A 327 -20.09 69.28 18.36
C VAL A 327 -21.18 69.82 17.39
N GLY A 328 -22.30 69.06 17.21
CA GLY A 328 -23.62 69.56 16.73
C GLY A 328 -24.74 68.50 16.64
N SER A 329 -26.03 68.85 16.82
CA SER A 329 -27.14 67.88 16.97
C SER A 329 -28.47 68.18 16.23
N SER A 330 -29.22 67.10 15.96
CA SER A 330 -30.70 66.94 16.08
C SER A 330 -31.74 67.58 15.10
N ILE A 331 -32.73 66.72 14.74
CA ILE A 331 -34.21 66.97 14.65
C ILE A 331 -34.87 67.53 13.36
N VAL A 332 -35.90 66.78 12.88
CA VAL A 332 -37.18 67.12 12.15
C VAL A 332 -37.15 68.24 11.09
N GLY A 333 -37.69 68.15 9.87
CA GLY A 333 -38.81 67.41 9.22
C GLY A 333 -39.11 68.12 7.87
N SER A 334 -40.22 67.97 7.12
CA SER A 334 -41.47 67.20 7.23
C SER A 334 -42.25 67.28 5.88
N GLN A 335 -43.42 66.63 5.76
CA GLN A 335 -44.48 66.83 4.72
C GLN A 335 -44.16 66.31 3.29
N LEU A 336 -45.04 65.64 2.52
CA LEU A 336 -46.46 65.19 2.60
C LEU A 336 -46.62 64.00 1.60
N SER A 337 -47.62 63.09 1.60
CA SER A 337 -48.77 62.80 2.49
C SER A 337 -49.21 61.32 2.33
N GLU A 338 -50.18 60.88 3.13
CA GLU A 338 -51.05 59.70 2.88
C GLU A 338 -52.28 60.09 2.01
N ASP A 339 -53.30 59.28 1.66
CA ASP A 339 -53.96 58.04 2.17
C ASP A 339 -54.59 57.27 0.95
N ALA A 340 -55.12 56.03 0.96
CA ALA A 340 -55.12 54.82 1.82
C ALA A 340 -55.85 53.69 1.01
N ASP A 341 -55.95 52.39 1.35
CA ASP A 341 -55.41 51.56 2.46
C ASP A 341 -54.67 50.32 1.83
N THR A 342 -55.00 49.02 1.91
CA THR A 342 -56.02 48.21 2.63
C THR A 342 -55.42 46.90 3.16
N ALA A 343 -55.30 46.81 4.50
CA ALA A 343 -55.00 45.60 5.30
C ALA A 343 -53.61 44.93 5.15
N VAL A 344 -53.13 44.33 6.25
CA VAL A 344 -51.71 43.94 6.44
C VAL A 344 -51.52 42.42 6.59
N SER A 345 -50.56 41.84 5.86
CA SER A 345 -49.70 40.76 6.37
C SER A 345 -48.34 40.68 5.64
N LYS A 346 -47.32 40.14 6.32
CA LYS A 346 -45.87 40.29 6.04
C LYS A 346 -45.39 39.73 4.68
N PRO A 347 -44.54 40.46 3.92
CA PRO A 347 -43.79 39.90 2.80
C PRO A 347 -42.25 39.85 2.97
N SER A 348 -41.66 38.87 2.29
CA SER A 348 -40.24 38.51 2.12
C SER A 348 -39.25 39.64 1.72
N LYS A 349 -37.96 39.44 2.03
CA LYS A 349 -36.84 39.98 1.22
C LYS A 349 -36.26 38.91 0.29
N LYS A 350 -36.30 39.15 -1.03
CA LYS A 350 -35.56 38.37 -2.03
C LYS A 350 -34.13 38.92 -2.17
N GLN A 351 -33.14 38.05 -2.28
CA GLN A 351 -31.90 38.35 -2.99
C GLN A 351 -31.76 37.43 -4.22
N ARG A 352 -31.00 37.88 -5.21
CA ARG A 352 -31.07 37.38 -6.59
C ARG A 352 -30.33 36.06 -6.73
N ARG A 353 -31.04 34.96 -7.03
CA ARG A 353 -30.41 33.74 -7.54
C ARG A 353 -29.80 34.04 -8.91
N SER A 354 -28.54 33.65 -9.10
CA SER A 354 -27.94 33.44 -10.42
C SER A 354 -28.64 32.27 -11.14
N PRO A 355 -28.54 32.16 -12.48
CA PRO A 355 -29.20 31.09 -13.21
C PRO A 355 -28.66 29.71 -12.80
N LYS A 356 -29.55 28.74 -12.56
CA LYS A 356 -29.14 27.33 -12.58
C LYS A 356 -28.59 27.04 -13.98
N ARG A 357 -27.36 26.55 -14.06
CA ARG A 357 -26.82 25.95 -15.29
C ARG A 357 -27.70 24.73 -15.59
N LYS A 358 -28.20 24.60 -16.82
CA LYS A 358 -28.78 23.32 -17.25
C LYS A 358 -27.68 22.28 -17.25
N VAL A 359 -28.01 21.06 -16.82
CA VAL A 359 -27.27 19.86 -17.20
C VAL A 359 -27.82 19.49 -18.58
N ASP A 360 -26.93 19.35 -19.57
CA ASP A 360 -27.31 18.90 -20.91
C ASP A 360 -27.44 17.37 -20.89
N ALA A 361 -28.46 16.83 -21.56
CA ALA A 361 -28.93 15.46 -21.38
C ALA A 361 -28.25 14.42 -22.30
N ASP A 362 -26.92 14.45 -22.38
CA ASP A 362 -26.11 13.58 -23.25
C ASP A 362 -24.89 12.98 -22.51
N GLU A 363 -25.12 12.12 -21.50
CA GLU A 363 -24.08 11.23 -20.94
C GLU A 363 -24.56 9.76 -20.94
N PRO A 364 -23.89 8.85 -21.69
CA PRO A 364 -24.05 7.42 -21.50
C PRO A 364 -23.19 6.94 -20.31
N ALA A 365 -23.81 6.19 -19.41
CA ALA A 365 -23.12 5.48 -18.33
C ALA A 365 -22.54 4.12 -18.79
N VAL A 366 -21.70 3.53 -17.91
CA VAL A 366 -20.97 2.25 -18.02
C VAL A 366 -19.63 2.28 -18.79
N GLY A 367 -18.64 1.56 -18.21
CA GLY A 367 -17.31 1.30 -18.76
C GLY A 367 -16.18 2.07 -18.05
N SER A 368 -14.96 1.94 -18.57
CA SER A 368 -13.77 2.60 -18.03
C SER A 368 -13.96 4.11 -17.83
N LEU A 369 -13.30 4.72 -16.83
CA LEU A 369 -13.48 6.14 -16.44
C LEU A 369 -13.30 7.13 -17.62
N PHE A 370 -12.60 6.69 -18.66
CA PHE A 370 -12.29 7.47 -19.84
C PHE A 370 -13.33 7.36 -20.99
N ASN A 371 -14.33 6.49 -20.90
CA ASN A 371 -15.42 6.37 -21.90
C ASN A 371 -16.36 7.59 -21.98
N ARG A 372 -16.17 8.58 -21.12
CA ARG A 372 -16.96 9.83 -21.09
C ARG A 372 -16.82 10.63 -22.40
N ILE A 373 -17.93 11.18 -22.87
CA ILE A 373 -17.95 12.12 -24.00
C ILE A 373 -17.22 13.42 -23.59
N VAL A 374 -16.15 13.77 -24.31
CA VAL A 374 -15.41 15.02 -24.11
C VAL A 374 -15.61 15.92 -25.32
N LYS A 375 -16.33 17.03 -25.13
CA LYS A 375 -16.58 18.02 -26.19
C LYS A 375 -15.28 18.81 -26.48
N PRO A 376 -14.98 19.23 -27.72
CA PRO A 376 -13.82 20.06 -28.01
C PRO A 376 -13.83 21.35 -27.16
N GLY A 377 -12.82 21.52 -26.29
CA GLY A 377 -12.74 22.62 -25.32
C GLY A 377 -13.05 22.24 -23.86
N ASP A 378 -13.54 21.03 -23.57
CA ASP A 378 -13.76 20.53 -22.20
C ASP A 378 -12.46 20.06 -21.49
N GLY A 379 -11.32 20.09 -22.18
CA GLY A 379 -10.03 19.60 -21.68
C GLY A 379 -9.47 20.43 -20.52
N CYS A 380 -8.70 19.80 -19.64
CA CYS A 380 -8.08 20.46 -18.49
C CYS A 380 -6.64 19.96 -18.22
N ALA A 381 -5.88 20.75 -17.45
CA ALA A 381 -4.49 20.46 -17.10
C ALA A 381 -4.33 19.70 -15.76
N ASP A 382 -5.43 19.28 -15.10
CA ASP A 382 -5.35 18.51 -13.86
C ASP A 382 -5.14 17.02 -14.15
N ILE A 383 -3.97 16.51 -13.77
CA ILE A 383 -3.55 15.11 -13.93
C ILE A 383 -4.48 14.12 -13.21
N LYS A 384 -5.31 14.57 -12.26
CA LYS A 384 -6.31 13.74 -11.56
C LYS A 384 -7.64 13.59 -12.32
N SER A 385 -7.84 14.33 -13.42
CA SER A 385 -9.11 14.39 -14.14
C SER A 385 -9.23 13.39 -15.29
N ALA A 386 -10.40 12.77 -15.45
CA ALA A 386 -10.72 11.97 -16.65
C ALA A 386 -10.89 12.81 -17.93
N LYS A 387 -11.04 14.15 -17.79
CA LYS A 387 -11.04 15.15 -18.87
C LYS A 387 -9.67 15.84 -19.04
N PHE A 388 -8.58 15.23 -18.57
CA PHE A 388 -7.23 15.74 -18.77
C PHE A 388 -6.85 15.78 -20.26
N ASP A 389 -6.07 16.79 -20.65
CA ASP A 389 -5.43 16.89 -21.97
C ASP A 389 -3.93 17.24 -21.80
N PRO A 390 -2.99 16.38 -22.25
CA PRO A 390 -1.56 16.63 -22.08
C PRO A 390 -1.03 17.83 -22.89
N SER A 391 -1.77 18.33 -23.89
CA SER A 391 -1.41 19.55 -24.63
C SER A 391 -1.62 20.83 -23.81
N LEU A 392 -2.49 20.78 -22.79
CA LEU A 392 -2.76 21.89 -21.87
C LEU A 392 -1.85 21.86 -20.61
N PHE A 393 -1.06 20.80 -20.43
CA PHE A 393 -0.22 20.60 -19.26
C PHE A 393 1.13 21.33 -19.41
N ASP A 394 1.44 22.25 -18.50
CA ASP A 394 2.71 22.98 -18.51
C ASP A 394 3.87 22.08 -18.08
N ILE A 395 4.65 21.61 -19.07
CA ILE A 395 5.89 20.85 -18.83
C ILE A 395 7.10 21.72 -18.46
N SER A 396 7.01 23.05 -18.53
CA SER A 396 8.15 23.97 -18.32
C SER A 396 8.92 23.75 -17.00
N PRO A 397 8.28 23.45 -15.85
CA PRO A 397 8.98 23.12 -14.60
C PRO A 397 9.83 21.84 -14.67
N TYR A 398 9.55 20.96 -15.63
CA TYR A 398 10.13 19.63 -15.78
C TYR A 398 11.11 19.52 -16.97
N ILE A 399 11.42 20.63 -17.65
CA ILE A 399 12.45 20.68 -18.70
C ILE A 399 13.83 20.95 -18.06
N PRO A 400 14.90 20.20 -18.39
CA PRO A 400 16.22 20.46 -17.82
C PRO A 400 16.80 21.79 -18.30
N GLN A 401 17.35 22.60 -17.39
CA GLN A 401 18.01 23.85 -17.72
C GLN A 401 19.43 23.60 -18.26
N HIS A 402 19.73 24.12 -19.45
CA HIS A 402 20.98 23.90 -20.21
C HIS A 402 21.39 22.41 -20.40
N PRO A 403 20.58 21.58 -21.08
CA PRO A 403 20.96 20.20 -21.37
C PRO A 403 22.04 20.16 -22.47
N PRO A 404 23.09 19.31 -22.36
CA PRO A 404 23.87 18.91 -23.52
C PRO A 404 22.94 18.22 -24.54
N ALA A 405 23.26 18.29 -25.83
CA ALA A 405 22.34 17.86 -26.91
C ALA A 405 21.73 16.46 -26.71
N SER A 406 22.52 15.51 -26.18
CA SER A 406 22.08 14.14 -25.87
C SER A 406 21.11 13.99 -24.67
N ARG A 407 20.71 15.09 -24.01
CA ARG A 407 19.76 15.13 -22.88
C ARG A 407 18.55 16.06 -23.11
N GLN A 408 18.38 16.62 -24.31
CA GLN A 408 17.28 17.55 -24.59
C GLN A 408 15.89 16.86 -24.70
N ASN A 409 15.89 15.54 -24.89
CA ASN A 409 14.69 14.73 -25.17
C ASN A 409 14.20 13.91 -23.97
N SER A 410 14.51 14.33 -22.73
CA SER A 410 14.06 13.65 -21.50
C SER A 410 13.64 14.66 -20.42
N LEU A 411 12.51 14.43 -19.76
CA LEU A 411 11.98 15.22 -18.66
C LEU A 411 12.75 14.97 -17.36
N LEU A 412 12.67 15.93 -16.43
CA LEU A 412 13.28 15.83 -15.11
C LEU A 412 12.62 14.72 -14.27
N PHE A 413 13.46 13.95 -13.57
CA PHE A 413 13.03 12.80 -12.75
C PHE A 413 12.12 13.21 -11.59
N ILE A 414 12.19 14.47 -11.14
CA ILE A 414 11.25 15.05 -10.17
C ILE A 414 9.78 14.84 -10.58
N PHE A 415 9.42 14.93 -11.87
CA PHE A 415 8.02 14.74 -12.31
C PHE A 415 7.52 13.32 -11.99
N LEU A 416 8.31 12.31 -12.32
CA LEU A 416 8.05 10.91 -11.96
C LEU A 416 8.05 10.72 -10.44
N ALA A 417 8.99 11.34 -9.71
CA ALA A 417 9.04 11.27 -8.25
C ALA A 417 7.86 12.00 -7.56
N GLU A 418 7.17 12.91 -8.25
CA GLU A 418 5.97 13.61 -7.76
C GLU A 418 4.70 12.81 -8.03
N VAL A 419 4.56 12.20 -9.21
CA VAL A 419 3.47 11.25 -9.49
C VAL A 419 3.56 10.02 -8.58
N LEU A 420 4.76 9.48 -8.36
CA LEU A 420 4.99 8.39 -7.41
C LEU A 420 4.68 8.78 -5.95
N GLN A 421 4.77 10.07 -5.60
CA GLN A 421 4.41 10.59 -4.28
C GLN A 421 2.88 10.71 -4.14
N GLU A 422 2.21 11.31 -5.13
CA GLU A 422 0.76 11.43 -5.17
C GLU A 422 0.07 10.05 -5.09
N VAL A 423 0.61 9.05 -5.77
CA VAL A 423 0.11 7.67 -5.72
C VAL A 423 0.36 7.00 -4.36
N ASP A 424 1.54 7.17 -3.75
CA ASP A 424 1.86 6.66 -2.40
C ASP A 424 0.94 7.30 -1.33
N ASP A 425 0.63 8.59 -1.45
CA ASP A 425 -0.26 9.31 -0.53
C ASP A 425 -1.75 8.96 -0.75
N THR A 426 -2.19 8.84 -2.02
CA THR A 426 -3.55 8.39 -2.37
C THR A 426 -3.81 6.97 -1.87
N PHE A 427 -2.82 6.09 -1.90
CA PHE A 427 -2.94 4.73 -1.36
C PHE A 427 -2.94 4.73 0.18
N ARG A 428 -2.14 5.59 0.83
CA ARG A 428 -2.08 5.71 2.30
C ARG A 428 -3.34 6.28 2.93
N SER A 429 -4.10 7.10 2.21
CA SER A 429 -5.29 7.77 2.77
C SER A 429 -6.40 6.78 3.17
N GLY A 430 -6.36 5.55 2.65
CA GLY A 430 -7.43 4.55 2.81
C GLY A 430 -8.73 4.91 2.05
N THR A 431 -8.76 6.04 1.37
CA THR A 431 -9.93 6.62 0.69
C THR A 431 -9.75 6.78 -0.82
N GLY A 432 -8.57 6.46 -1.36
CA GLY A 432 -8.30 6.49 -2.79
C GLY A 432 -8.84 5.25 -3.51
N SER A 433 -9.89 5.42 -4.32
CA SER A 433 -10.35 4.35 -5.23
C SER A 433 -9.25 3.94 -6.21
N ARG A 434 -9.17 2.62 -6.52
CA ARG A 434 -8.27 2.07 -7.55
C ARG A 434 -8.46 2.77 -8.91
N LYS A 435 -9.71 3.16 -9.24
CA LYS A 435 -10.05 3.91 -10.45
C LYS A 435 -9.25 5.24 -10.54
N CYS A 436 -9.14 6.00 -9.44
CA CYS A 436 -8.41 7.27 -9.37
C CYS A 436 -6.89 7.11 -9.55
N VAL A 437 -6.29 6.06 -8.97
CA VAL A 437 -4.86 5.75 -9.18
C VAL A 437 -4.56 5.43 -10.65
N SER A 438 -5.47 4.72 -11.35
CA SER A 438 -5.31 4.50 -12.80
C SER A 438 -5.37 5.82 -13.57
N THR A 439 -6.29 6.73 -13.23
CA THR A 439 -6.38 8.05 -13.88
C THR A 439 -5.09 8.85 -13.78
N ILE A 440 -4.47 8.90 -12.58
CA ILE A 440 -3.22 9.63 -12.35
C ILE A 440 -2.05 9.01 -13.15
N LEU A 441 -1.95 7.68 -13.17
CA LEU A 441 -0.91 6.97 -13.93
C LEU A 441 -1.10 7.13 -15.44
N SER A 442 -2.33 6.97 -15.93
CA SER A 442 -2.68 7.16 -17.34
C SER A 442 -2.33 8.57 -17.80
N ASN A 443 -2.81 9.59 -17.10
CA ASN A 443 -2.51 10.98 -17.45
C ASN A 443 -1.01 11.32 -17.37
N PHE A 444 -0.25 10.73 -16.44
CA PHE A 444 1.22 10.82 -16.45
C PHE A 444 1.83 10.24 -17.74
N PHE A 445 1.42 9.03 -18.15
CA PHE A 445 1.89 8.45 -19.41
C PHE A 445 1.43 9.26 -20.63
N ARG A 446 0.23 9.85 -20.63
CA ARG A 446 -0.23 10.76 -21.69
C ARG A 446 0.67 11.99 -21.83
N VAL A 447 1.17 12.56 -20.73
CA VAL A 447 2.19 13.63 -20.78
C VAL A 447 3.49 13.12 -21.43
N LEU A 448 3.96 11.93 -21.07
CA LEU A 448 5.16 11.36 -21.71
C LEU A 448 4.94 11.07 -23.20
N ILE A 449 3.83 10.44 -23.59
CA ILE A 449 3.49 10.09 -24.97
C ILE A 449 3.36 11.34 -25.86
N TYR A 450 2.73 12.41 -25.35
CA TYR A 450 2.57 13.65 -26.10
C TYR A 450 3.90 14.44 -26.22
N HIS A 451 4.64 14.59 -25.12
CA HIS A 451 5.79 15.50 -25.07
C HIS A 451 7.14 14.82 -25.31
N ARG A 452 7.41 13.64 -24.73
CA ARG A 452 8.71 12.95 -24.75
C ARG A 452 8.55 11.41 -24.74
N PRO A 453 8.17 10.78 -25.88
CA PRO A 453 7.91 9.33 -25.95
C PRO A 453 9.06 8.45 -25.43
N ASN A 454 10.31 8.90 -25.60
CA ASN A 454 11.51 8.17 -25.15
C ASN A 454 11.58 7.95 -23.63
N ASP A 455 10.87 8.76 -22.82
CA ASP A 455 10.82 8.57 -21.36
C ASP A 455 9.82 7.48 -20.92
N VAL A 456 8.91 7.03 -21.79
CA VAL A 456 7.89 6.02 -21.45
C VAL A 456 8.56 4.73 -20.97
N MET A 457 9.43 4.11 -21.77
CA MET A 457 10.07 2.83 -21.38
C MET A 457 10.92 2.94 -20.09
N PRO A 458 11.79 3.97 -19.91
CA PRO A 458 12.43 4.25 -18.63
C PRO A 458 11.47 4.40 -17.45
N ALA A 459 10.34 5.12 -17.63
CA ALA A 459 9.36 5.33 -16.57
C ALA A 459 8.63 4.03 -16.19
N VAL A 460 8.20 3.23 -17.18
CA VAL A 460 7.58 1.91 -16.95
C VAL A 460 8.52 1.02 -16.15
N TYR A 461 9.79 0.89 -16.55
CA TYR A 461 10.75 0.07 -15.82
C TYR A 461 10.98 0.56 -14.37
N ILE A 462 11.07 1.87 -14.15
CA ILE A 462 11.19 2.44 -12.80
C ILE A 462 9.93 2.16 -11.96
N MET A 463 8.73 2.28 -12.53
CA MET A 463 7.45 2.00 -11.86
C MET A 463 7.25 0.51 -11.54
N VAL A 464 7.63 -0.40 -12.46
CA VAL A 464 7.68 -1.86 -12.23
C VAL A 464 8.84 -2.24 -11.29
N ASN A 465 9.73 -1.30 -10.95
CA ASN A 465 10.86 -1.49 -10.04
C ASN A 465 11.88 -2.54 -10.56
N ARG A 466 12.07 -2.60 -11.89
CA ARG A 466 13.00 -3.51 -12.59
C ARG A 466 13.97 -2.73 -13.48
N ILE A 467 15.06 -3.36 -13.92
CA ILE A 467 15.94 -2.78 -14.97
C ILE A 467 15.82 -3.48 -16.33
N ALA A 468 15.38 -4.73 -16.36
CA ALA A 468 15.22 -5.57 -17.54
C ALA A 468 14.06 -6.56 -17.29
N PRO A 469 13.61 -7.34 -18.29
CA PRO A 469 12.63 -8.39 -18.10
C PRO A 469 13.12 -9.46 -17.11
N GLU A 470 12.19 -10.05 -16.35
CA GLU A 470 12.54 -10.95 -15.23
C GLU A 470 13.29 -12.22 -15.66
N TYR A 471 13.06 -12.64 -16.92
CA TYR A 471 13.69 -13.81 -17.54
C TYR A 471 15.16 -13.60 -17.95
N GLU A 472 15.65 -12.35 -17.97
CA GLU A 472 17.05 -12.05 -18.27
C GLU A 472 17.94 -12.17 -17.03
N GLY A 473 17.35 -12.13 -15.82
CA GLY A 473 18.07 -12.30 -14.56
C GLY A 473 18.95 -11.10 -14.15
N GLU A 474 18.82 -9.95 -14.81
CA GLU A 474 19.51 -8.72 -14.40
C GLU A 474 18.92 -8.17 -13.09
N GLU A 475 19.59 -8.43 -11.98
CA GLU A 475 19.38 -7.73 -10.71
C GLU A 475 20.30 -6.51 -10.61
N ILE A 476 19.83 -5.44 -9.95
CA ILE A 476 20.69 -4.28 -9.66
C ILE A 476 21.88 -4.65 -8.75
N GLY A 477 21.79 -5.75 -7.99
CA GLY A 477 22.87 -6.31 -7.19
C GLY A 477 23.35 -5.36 -6.09
N VAL A 478 22.41 -4.69 -5.42
CA VAL A 478 22.62 -3.71 -4.35
C VAL A 478 21.79 -4.13 -3.14
N GLY A 479 22.42 -4.33 -1.99
CA GLY A 479 21.73 -4.61 -0.72
C GLY A 479 21.69 -3.39 0.20
N ASP A 480 20.76 -3.39 1.15
CA ASP A 480 20.50 -2.26 2.07
C ASP A 480 21.78 -1.72 2.76
N VAL A 481 22.72 -2.60 3.13
CA VAL A 481 24.02 -2.21 3.73
C VAL A 481 24.88 -1.35 2.80
N LEU A 482 24.82 -1.56 1.48
CA LEU A 482 25.54 -0.77 0.49
C LEU A 482 24.88 0.61 0.28
N VAL A 483 23.54 0.65 0.26
CA VAL A 483 22.77 1.90 0.16
C VAL A 483 23.00 2.78 1.40
N ILE A 484 22.94 2.20 2.60
CA ILE A 484 23.24 2.88 3.86
C ILE A 484 24.65 3.47 3.87
N LYS A 485 25.66 2.74 3.36
CA LYS A 485 27.04 3.26 3.22
C LYS A 485 27.14 4.40 2.20
N ALA A 486 26.47 4.27 1.05
CA ALA A 486 26.44 5.33 0.04
C ALA A 486 25.76 6.61 0.57
N MET A 487 24.64 6.48 1.29
CA MET A 487 23.94 7.59 1.94
C MET A 487 24.78 8.25 3.05
N ALA A 488 25.46 7.46 3.88
CA ALA A 488 26.37 7.96 4.90
C ALA A 488 27.47 8.85 4.28
N GLU A 489 28.11 8.37 3.21
CA GLU A 489 29.15 9.11 2.48
C GLU A 489 28.62 10.34 1.72
N SER A 490 27.44 10.27 1.09
CA SER A 490 26.82 11.40 0.36
C SER A 490 26.30 12.50 1.30
N TYR A 491 25.70 12.13 2.43
CA TYR A 491 25.05 13.05 3.37
C TYR A 491 25.92 13.48 4.54
N GLY A 492 27.21 13.10 4.57
CA GLY A 492 28.15 13.44 5.64
C GLY A 492 27.77 12.89 7.02
N LYS A 493 26.92 11.85 7.07
CA LYS A 493 26.38 11.26 8.31
C LYS A 493 27.09 9.95 8.64
N SER A 494 27.19 9.61 9.93
CA SER A 494 27.71 8.30 10.32
C SER A 494 26.74 7.18 9.93
N VAL A 495 27.26 5.98 9.63
CA VAL A 495 26.43 4.79 9.37
C VAL A 495 25.52 4.47 10.56
N LYS A 496 25.95 4.77 11.80
CA LYS A 496 25.11 4.66 13.01
C LYS A 496 23.92 5.61 12.94
N SER A 497 24.14 6.88 12.59
CA SER A 497 23.07 7.88 12.44
C SER A 497 22.07 7.54 11.32
N ILE A 498 22.54 7.02 10.17
CA ILE A 498 21.62 6.53 9.13
C ILE A 498 20.75 5.38 9.65
N LYS A 499 21.32 4.43 10.40
CA LYS A 499 20.56 3.35 11.04
C LYS A 499 19.57 3.87 12.08
N GLU A 500 19.99 4.77 12.97
CA GLU A 500 19.11 5.39 13.99
C GLU A 500 17.95 6.20 13.39
N MET A 501 18.06 6.68 12.16
CA MET A 501 16.92 7.27 11.42
C MET A 501 16.07 6.20 10.74
N LEU A 502 16.67 5.13 10.21
CA LEU A 502 15.93 3.98 9.65
C LEU A 502 15.08 3.29 10.72
N THR A 503 15.60 3.15 11.94
CA THR A 503 14.90 2.70 13.16
C THR A 503 13.68 3.56 13.52
N ARG A 504 13.62 4.83 13.09
CA ARG A 504 12.55 5.79 13.41
C ARG A 504 11.55 6.06 12.28
N HIS A 505 11.84 5.57 11.07
CA HIS A 505 11.04 5.87 9.87
C HIS A 505 10.81 4.65 8.96
N GLU A 506 11.50 3.53 9.20
CA GLU A 506 11.41 2.19 8.56
C GLU A 506 11.43 2.14 7.01
N ASP A 507 11.72 3.27 6.39
CA ASP A 507 11.83 3.48 4.95
C ASP A 507 13.10 4.29 4.69
N LEU A 508 14.09 3.63 4.07
CA LEU A 508 15.38 4.26 3.81
C LEU A 508 15.22 5.40 2.78
N GLY A 509 14.17 5.39 1.96
CA GLY A 509 13.79 6.49 1.08
C GLY A 509 13.26 7.71 1.83
N ILE A 510 12.50 7.52 2.92
CA ILE A 510 12.11 8.63 3.81
C ILE A 510 13.34 9.21 4.52
N VAL A 511 14.25 8.34 4.99
CA VAL A 511 15.55 8.78 5.55
C VAL A 511 16.40 9.55 4.52
N ALA A 512 16.30 9.19 3.23
CA ALA A 512 16.97 9.87 2.13
C ALA A 512 16.36 11.23 1.79
N SER A 513 15.02 11.37 1.81
CA SER A 513 14.36 12.66 1.51
C SER A 513 14.42 13.66 2.67
N MET A 514 14.54 13.18 3.90
CA MET A 514 14.84 13.97 5.10
C MET A 514 16.34 14.31 5.25
N SER A 515 17.19 13.73 4.42
CA SER A 515 18.63 14.02 4.36
C SER A 515 18.96 14.89 3.14
N SER A 516 20.12 15.55 3.19
CA SER A 516 20.65 16.33 2.07
C SER A 516 22.16 16.14 1.97
N CYS A 517 22.70 16.30 0.77
CA CYS A 517 24.15 16.22 0.55
C CYS A 517 24.86 17.44 1.14
N THR A 518 25.80 17.19 2.05
CA THR A 518 26.61 18.24 2.70
C THR A 518 27.62 18.85 1.72
N SER A 519 28.11 18.05 0.77
CA SER A 519 29.05 18.47 -0.26
C SER A 519 28.36 19.25 -1.37
N GLN A 520 28.01 20.51 -1.12
CA GLN A 520 27.67 21.46 -2.18
C GLN A 520 28.94 21.81 -2.96
N THR A 521 28.99 21.42 -4.23
CA THR A 521 30.03 21.88 -5.16
C THR A 521 29.76 23.32 -5.59
N ILE A 522 30.81 24.12 -5.75
CA ILE A 522 30.72 25.52 -6.22
C ILE A 522 30.02 25.61 -7.59
N VAL A 523 30.21 24.60 -8.45
CA VAL A 523 29.43 24.40 -9.67
C VAL A 523 28.18 23.60 -9.33
N ARG A 524 27.00 24.11 -9.70
CA ARG A 524 25.72 23.38 -9.57
C ARG A 524 25.75 22.11 -10.43
N LEU A 525 25.49 20.97 -9.82
CA LEU A 525 25.36 19.69 -10.52
C LEU A 525 24.12 19.71 -11.44
N PRO A 526 24.16 18.98 -12.58
CA PRO A 526 23.00 18.88 -13.45
C PRO A 526 21.84 18.15 -12.75
N ASP A 527 20.63 18.65 -12.95
CA ASP A 527 19.41 18.03 -12.45
C ASP A 527 19.18 16.66 -13.12
N LEU A 528 18.49 15.75 -12.43
CA LEU A 528 18.26 14.37 -12.88
C LEU A 528 17.14 14.30 -13.92
N THR A 529 17.30 13.48 -14.97
CA THR A 529 16.25 13.16 -15.95
C THR A 529 15.79 11.71 -15.81
N ILE A 530 14.57 11.38 -16.25
CA ILE A 530 14.00 10.03 -16.13
C ILE A 530 14.90 9.00 -16.84
N GLU A 531 15.22 9.24 -18.11
CA GLU A 531 16.13 8.41 -18.90
C GLU A 531 17.55 8.34 -18.28
N GLY A 532 18.04 9.45 -17.71
CA GLY A 532 19.37 9.54 -17.10
C GLY A 532 19.50 8.73 -15.81
N VAL A 533 18.46 8.73 -14.98
CA VAL A 533 18.37 7.90 -13.76
C VAL A 533 18.31 6.42 -14.16
N PHE A 534 17.47 6.06 -15.14
CA PHE A 534 17.37 4.68 -15.61
C PHE A 534 18.68 4.13 -16.21
N LYS A 535 19.35 4.92 -17.06
CA LYS A 535 20.70 4.58 -17.57
C LYS A 535 21.72 4.41 -16.45
N GLN A 536 21.67 5.22 -15.40
CA GLN A 536 22.56 5.05 -14.25
C GLN A 536 22.20 3.81 -13.40
N PHE A 537 20.93 3.40 -13.31
CA PHE A 537 20.56 2.11 -12.70
C PHE A 537 21.09 0.91 -13.49
N LYS A 538 20.93 0.88 -14.83
CA LYS A 538 21.55 -0.17 -15.69
C LYS A 538 23.07 -0.20 -15.53
N SER A 539 23.72 0.97 -15.50
CA SER A 539 25.16 1.08 -15.21
C SER A 539 25.56 0.58 -13.81
N ILE A 540 24.69 0.68 -12.79
CA ILE A 540 24.95 0.10 -11.46
C ILE A 540 24.73 -1.41 -11.46
N ALA A 541 23.77 -1.93 -12.24
CA ALA A 541 23.51 -3.37 -12.35
C ALA A 541 24.71 -4.13 -12.95
N ALA A 542 25.17 -3.69 -14.13
CA ALA A 542 26.23 -4.33 -14.92
C ALA A 542 27.62 -4.37 -14.25
N GLU A 543 27.83 -3.60 -13.17
CA GLU A 543 29.12 -3.50 -12.49
C GLU A 543 29.51 -4.81 -11.75
N SER A 544 30.51 -5.52 -12.28
CA SER A 544 30.90 -6.86 -11.85
C SER A 544 32.41 -7.02 -11.58
N GLY A 545 32.81 -8.20 -11.08
CA GLY A 545 34.20 -8.52 -10.78
C GLY A 545 34.81 -7.75 -9.58
N LYS A 546 36.15 -7.70 -9.53
CA LYS A 546 36.89 -7.07 -8.42
C LYS A 546 36.59 -5.56 -8.34
N ASN A 547 36.45 -5.03 -7.13
CA ASN A 547 36.09 -3.65 -6.80
C ASN A 547 34.70 -3.18 -7.29
N SER A 548 33.85 -4.06 -7.84
CA SER A 548 32.47 -3.74 -8.27
C SER A 548 31.64 -3.04 -7.20
N VAL A 549 31.66 -3.55 -5.96
CA VAL A 549 30.92 -2.98 -4.81
C VAL A 549 31.24 -1.49 -4.61
N GLU A 550 32.50 -1.08 -4.75
CA GLU A 550 32.92 0.31 -4.61
C GLU A 550 32.48 1.16 -5.83
N ARG A 551 32.49 0.60 -7.04
CA ARG A 551 31.98 1.29 -8.23
C ARG A 551 30.45 1.45 -8.19
N LYS A 552 29.70 0.43 -7.76
CA LYS A 552 28.26 0.51 -7.47
C LYS A 552 27.96 1.58 -6.42
N LYS A 553 28.69 1.60 -5.29
CA LYS A 553 28.57 2.62 -4.24
C LYS A 553 28.77 4.04 -4.80
N ASN A 554 29.80 4.26 -5.62
CA ASN A 554 30.06 5.56 -6.21
C ASN A 554 29.04 5.94 -7.31
N GLY A 555 28.45 4.97 -8.02
CA GLY A 555 27.28 5.19 -8.87
C GLY A 555 26.06 5.70 -8.09
N ILE A 556 25.75 5.06 -6.96
CA ILE A 556 24.68 5.51 -6.05
C ILE A 556 24.98 6.92 -5.52
N LYS A 557 26.21 7.18 -5.07
CA LYS A 557 26.61 8.51 -4.56
C LYS A 557 26.44 9.63 -5.60
N ARG A 558 26.66 9.36 -6.90
CA ARG A 558 26.38 10.33 -7.98
C ARG A 558 24.89 10.66 -8.09
N LEU A 559 24.01 9.67 -8.01
CA LEU A 559 22.56 9.90 -8.01
C LEU A 559 22.13 10.73 -6.80
N LEU A 560 22.56 10.35 -5.59
CA LEU A 560 22.17 11.05 -4.36
C LEU A 560 22.75 12.47 -4.29
N ALA A 561 23.89 12.76 -4.93
CA ALA A 561 24.46 14.10 -5.01
C ALA A 561 23.60 15.09 -5.83
N CYS A 562 22.92 14.61 -6.88
CA CYS A 562 22.00 15.43 -7.69
C CYS A 562 20.55 15.44 -7.16
N ALA A 563 20.14 14.43 -6.39
CA ALA A 563 18.72 14.19 -6.07
C ALA A 563 18.11 15.18 -5.06
N LYS A 564 16.96 15.75 -5.44
CA LYS A 564 16.15 16.69 -4.65
C LYS A 564 15.04 15.94 -3.87
N ARG A 565 15.14 15.86 -2.53
CA ARG A 565 14.10 15.36 -1.59
C ARG A 565 13.27 14.14 -2.11
N LYS A 566 12.16 14.39 -2.80
CA LYS A 566 11.28 13.36 -3.40
C LYS A 566 12.05 12.41 -4.33
N GLU A 567 12.97 12.93 -5.14
CA GLU A 567 13.82 12.10 -6.01
C GLU A 567 14.65 11.09 -5.21
N ALA A 568 15.25 11.53 -4.10
CA ALA A 568 16.07 10.68 -3.24
C ALA A 568 15.24 9.55 -2.59
N LYS A 569 13.97 9.80 -2.26
CA LYS A 569 13.02 8.79 -1.76
C LYS A 569 12.88 7.64 -2.75
N TYR A 570 12.53 7.94 -4.00
CA TYR A 570 12.26 6.91 -5.00
C TYR A 570 13.52 6.27 -5.58
N ILE A 571 14.64 7.00 -5.69
CA ILE A 571 15.94 6.42 -6.03
C ILE A 571 16.37 5.38 -5.00
N VAL A 572 16.29 5.70 -3.70
CA VAL A 572 16.65 4.75 -2.65
C VAL A 572 15.68 3.58 -2.60
N ARG A 573 14.36 3.81 -2.67
CA ARG A 573 13.38 2.71 -2.71
C ARG A 573 13.58 1.76 -3.90
N PHE A 574 13.93 2.27 -5.08
CA PHE A 574 14.28 1.45 -6.25
C PHE A 574 15.57 0.63 -6.02
N LEU A 575 16.60 1.25 -5.44
CA LEU A 575 17.85 0.56 -5.05
C LEU A 575 17.64 -0.52 -3.99
N GLN A 576 16.65 -0.37 -3.10
CA GLN A 576 16.22 -1.39 -2.15
C GLN A 576 15.30 -2.47 -2.78
N GLN A 577 14.91 -2.31 -4.06
CA GLN A 577 13.88 -3.09 -4.75
C GLN A 577 12.51 -3.08 -4.03
N LYS A 578 12.15 -1.96 -3.39
CA LYS A 578 10.97 -1.79 -2.51
C LYS A 578 10.27 -0.45 -2.80
N LEU A 579 9.73 -0.26 -4.01
CA LEU A 579 9.13 1.01 -4.45
C LEU A 579 7.95 1.52 -3.60
N ARG A 580 7.19 0.60 -2.98
CA ARG A 580 6.14 0.89 -1.97
C ARG A 580 5.12 1.95 -2.41
N ILE A 581 4.52 1.78 -3.60
CA ILE A 581 3.46 2.67 -4.14
C ILE A 581 2.05 2.04 -4.18
N GLY A 582 1.89 0.78 -3.76
CA GLY A 582 0.57 0.11 -3.74
C GLY A 582 -0.01 -0.32 -5.10
N VAL A 583 0.63 0.07 -6.22
CA VAL A 583 0.21 -0.27 -7.59
C VAL A 583 0.61 -1.70 -7.97
N ASN A 584 -0.30 -2.43 -8.62
CA ASN A 584 -0.03 -3.72 -9.25
C ASN A 584 0.46 -3.52 -10.70
N SER A 585 1.36 -4.38 -11.20
CA SER A 585 1.87 -4.29 -12.58
C SER A 585 0.76 -4.34 -13.62
N ILE A 586 -0.26 -5.20 -13.45
CA ILE A 586 -1.41 -5.27 -14.36
C ILE A 586 -2.14 -3.92 -14.43
N THR A 587 -2.39 -3.28 -13.29
CA THR A 587 -3.03 -1.95 -13.24
C THR A 587 -2.17 -0.89 -13.92
N LEU A 588 -0.85 -0.93 -13.73
CA LEU A 588 0.07 -0.05 -14.44
C LEU A 588 0.00 -0.24 -15.97
N PHE A 589 -0.06 -1.48 -16.45
CA PHE A 589 -0.21 -1.78 -17.87
C PHE A 589 -1.57 -1.34 -18.43
N GLN A 590 -2.67 -1.50 -17.68
CA GLN A 590 -3.99 -0.94 -18.03
C GLN A 590 -3.93 0.59 -18.13
N SER A 591 -3.31 1.29 -17.17
CA SER A 591 -3.13 2.76 -17.25
C SER A 591 -2.30 3.20 -18.46
N ILE A 592 -1.36 2.37 -18.95
CA ILE A 592 -0.62 2.65 -20.18
C ILE A 592 -1.47 2.36 -21.42
N ALA A 593 -2.32 1.32 -21.38
CA ALA A 593 -3.34 1.04 -22.39
C ALA A 593 -4.25 2.27 -22.60
N ASP A 594 -4.85 2.78 -21.51
CA ASP A 594 -5.63 4.03 -21.46
C ASP A 594 -4.85 5.18 -22.12
N ALA A 595 -3.58 5.35 -21.72
CA ALA A 595 -2.75 6.46 -22.17
C ALA A 595 -2.42 6.39 -23.67
N THR A 596 -2.10 5.20 -24.19
CA THR A 596 -1.82 4.97 -25.63
C THR A 596 -3.09 4.90 -26.49
N TYR A 597 -4.25 4.62 -25.90
CA TYR A 597 -5.56 4.74 -26.56
C TYR A 597 -5.98 6.22 -26.68
N LEU A 598 -5.83 7.01 -25.61
CA LEU A 598 -6.26 8.40 -25.54
C LEU A 598 -5.27 9.37 -26.19
N THR A 599 -3.98 9.09 -26.19
CA THR A 599 -2.94 10.00 -26.67
C THR A 599 -2.03 9.26 -27.65
N LYS A 600 -1.74 9.86 -28.80
CA LYS A 600 -0.84 9.28 -29.81
C LYS A 600 0.39 10.20 -29.97
N ALA A 601 1.58 9.60 -29.95
CA ALA A 601 2.84 10.30 -30.16
C ALA A 601 2.96 10.83 -31.60
N ALA A 602 3.78 11.86 -31.81
CA ALA A 602 4.11 12.34 -33.15
C ALA A 602 4.85 11.26 -33.95
N LYS A 603 4.39 10.98 -35.18
CA LYS A 603 4.96 9.95 -36.07
C LYS A 603 5.25 10.53 -37.45
N GLY A 604 6.53 10.69 -37.77
CA GLY A 604 6.97 11.32 -39.03
C GLY A 604 6.45 12.76 -39.12
N ASP A 605 5.72 13.08 -40.19
CA ASP A 605 5.09 14.38 -40.40
C ASP A 605 3.77 14.57 -39.62
N GLN A 606 3.25 13.53 -38.95
CA GLN A 606 2.01 13.63 -38.16
C GLN A 606 2.29 14.20 -36.75
N PRO A 607 1.59 15.29 -36.33
CA PRO A 607 1.74 15.86 -35.01
C PRO A 607 1.16 14.94 -33.91
N ALA A 608 1.61 15.12 -32.67
CA ALA A 608 1.08 14.40 -31.52
C ALA A 608 -0.39 14.79 -31.25
N ILE A 609 -1.19 13.82 -30.82
CA ILE A 609 -2.63 13.97 -30.56
C ILE A 609 -2.85 13.85 -29.04
N GLY A 610 -3.36 14.91 -28.42
CA GLY A 610 -3.54 15.00 -26.96
C GLY A 610 -4.68 14.13 -26.43
N ASP A 611 -5.84 14.18 -27.07
CA ASP A 611 -7.01 13.36 -26.73
C ASP A 611 -7.74 12.88 -28.00
N THR A 612 -7.72 11.58 -28.27
CA THR A 612 -8.36 10.98 -29.46
C THR A 612 -9.87 11.19 -29.48
N ARG A 613 -10.51 11.34 -28.30
CA ARG A 613 -11.95 11.62 -28.17
C ARG A 613 -12.31 12.99 -28.73
N THR A 614 -11.45 14.00 -28.54
CA THR A 614 -11.67 15.36 -29.06
C THR A 614 -11.17 15.52 -30.50
N ALA A 615 -10.19 14.72 -30.92
CA ALA A 615 -9.64 14.73 -32.28
C ALA A 615 -10.56 14.07 -33.35
N GLY A 616 -11.70 13.49 -32.95
CA GLY A 616 -12.65 12.84 -33.87
C GLY A 616 -12.14 11.53 -34.48
N ILE A 617 -11.11 10.92 -33.88
CA ILE A 617 -10.50 9.69 -34.39
C ILE A 617 -11.34 8.50 -33.96
N LYS A 618 -12.01 7.85 -34.92
CA LYS A 618 -12.65 6.55 -34.69
C LYS A 618 -11.56 5.49 -34.51
N GLN A 619 -11.50 4.89 -33.33
CA GLN A 619 -10.69 3.70 -33.06
C GLN A 619 -11.54 2.45 -33.32
N ALA A 620 -10.90 1.31 -33.53
CA ALA A 620 -11.58 0.05 -33.85
C ALA A 620 -12.20 -0.61 -32.60
N ASP A 621 -11.43 -0.63 -31.52
CA ASP A 621 -11.78 -1.23 -30.23
C ASP A 621 -12.26 -0.16 -29.23
N THR A 622 -12.90 -0.60 -28.14
CA THR A 622 -13.18 0.22 -26.94
C THR A 622 -11.99 0.25 -25.97
N ILE A 623 -12.02 1.17 -24.99
CA ILE A 623 -11.01 1.22 -23.91
C ILE A 623 -11.04 -0.08 -23.09
N ASP A 624 -12.23 -0.55 -22.72
CA ASP A 624 -12.41 -1.77 -21.92
C ASP A 624 -11.90 -3.03 -22.64
N GLU A 625 -11.97 -3.07 -23.97
CA GLU A 625 -11.38 -4.15 -24.78
C GLU A 625 -9.86 -4.04 -24.83
N MET A 626 -9.30 -2.83 -24.99
CA MET A 626 -7.85 -2.60 -24.97
C MET A 626 -7.23 -2.90 -23.60
N GLU A 627 -7.89 -2.53 -22.50
CA GLU A 627 -7.51 -2.94 -21.14
C GLU A 627 -7.45 -4.48 -20.99
N LYS A 628 -8.45 -5.19 -21.54
CA LYS A 628 -8.49 -6.67 -21.54
C LYS A 628 -7.41 -7.28 -22.43
N ALA A 629 -7.17 -6.73 -23.63
CA ALA A 629 -6.15 -7.19 -24.55
C ALA A 629 -4.74 -7.02 -23.96
N VAL A 630 -4.45 -5.88 -23.33
CA VAL A 630 -3.18 -5.63 -22.63
C VAL A 630 -3.01 -6.56 -21.43
N LYS A 631 -4.07 -6.77 -20.62
CA LYS A 631 -4.05 -7.75 -19.52
C LYS A 631 -3.64 -9.13 -20.05
N THR A 632 -4.30 -9.64 -21.10
CA THR A 632 -3.96 -10.93 -21.71
C THR A 632 -2.54 -10.97 -22.30
N ALA A 633 -2.13 -9.92 -23.02
CA ALA A 633 -0.78 -9.81 -23.59
C ALA A 633 0.32 -9.90 -22.51
N THR A 634 0.15 -9.22 -21.38
CA THR A 634 1.12 -9.24 -20.26
C THR A 634 1.24 -10.59 -19.56
N THR A 635 0.22 -11.46 -19.65
CA THR A 635 0.25 -12.80 -19.03
C THR A 635 0.74 -13.87 -20.00
N HIS A 636 0.51 -13.70 -21.31
CA HIS A 636 1.08 -14.53 -22.38
C HIS A 636 2.58 -14.27 -22.60
N LEU A 637 2.99 -13.01 -22.70
CA LEU A 637 4.36 -12.61 -23.04
C LEU A 637 4.94 -11.72 -21.95
N ALA A 638 5.82 -12.26 -21.10
CA ALA A 638 6.51 -11.53 -20.04
C ALA A 638 7.61 -10.55 -20.53
N CYS A 639 7.38 -9.82 -21.63
CA CYS A 639 8.32 -8.93 -22.29
C CYS A 639 7.77 -7.49 -22.37
N ILE A 640 8.22 -6.64 -21.45
CA ILE A 640 7.79 -5.24 -21.33
C ILE A 640 8.09 -4.46 -22.62
N ASP A 641 9.30 -4.59 -23.16
CA ASP A 641 9.73 -3.83 -24.34
C ASP A 641 8.89 -4.14 -25.59
N THR A 642 8.41 -5.37 -25.74
CA THR A 642 7.51 -5.76 -26.84
C THR A 642 6.12 -5.16 -26.64
N ILE A 643 5.48 -5.38 -25.49
CA ILE A 643 4.10 -4.91 -25.25
C ILE A 643 4.01 -3.38 -25.32
N ILE A 644 4.92 -2.67 -24.63
CA ILE A 644 4.95 -1.21 -24.64
C ILE A 644 5.36 -0.67 -26.02
N GLY A 645 6.19 -1.39 -26.77
CA GLY A 645 6.50 -1.07 -28.17
C GLY A 645 5.24 -1.05 -29.06
N HIS A 646 4.49 -2.16 -29.09
CA HIS A 646 3.27 -2.29 -29.89
C HIS A 646 2.17 -1.29 -29.49
N LEU A 647 1.99 -1.04 -28.18
CA LEU A 647 1.08 0.01 -27.69
C LEU A 647 1.52 1.43 -28.11
N MET A 648 2.82 1.73 -28.07
CA MET A 648 3.36 3.00 -28.57
C MET A 648 3.27 3.13 -30.08
N ASP A 649 3.31 2.01 -30.81
CA ASP A 649 3.11 2.01 -32.26
C ASP A 649 1.63 2.21 -32.65
N GLY A 650 0.70 1.91 -31.74
CA GLY A 650 -0.72 2.21 -31.87
C GLY A 650 -1.57 1.05 -32.38
N ASP A 651 -1.08 -0.19 -32.20
CA ASP A 651 -1.75 -1.42 -32.60
C ASP A 651 -3.15 -1.58 -31.96
N ASN A 652 -4.06 -2.22 -32.68
CA ASN A 652 -5.41 -2.58 -32.20
C ASN A 652 -5.37 -3.85 -31.33
N CYS A 653 -6.51 -4.22 -30.73
CA CYS A 653 -6.60 -5.40 -29.84
C CYS A 653 -6.12 -6.70 -30.52
N GLU A 654 -6.51 -6.94 -31.78
CA GLU A 654 -6.12 -8.14 -32.54
C GLU A 654 -4.62 -8.18 -32.84
N GLN A 655 -4.07 -7.06 -33.32
CA GLN A 655 -2.65 -6.89 -33.66
C GLN A 655 -1.76 -7.07 -32.41
N LEU A 656 -2.14 -6.44 -31.30
CA LEU A 656 -1.42 -6.57 -30.03
C LEU A 656 -1.39 -8.03 -29.57
N LEU A 657 -2.50 -8.75 -29.64
CA LEU A 657 -2.59 -10.16 -29.24
C LEU A 657 -1.90 -11.11 -30.23
N GLU A 658 -1.87 -10.79 -31.52
CA GLU A 658 -1.11 -11.51 -32.55
C GLU A 658 0.40 -11.39 -32.32
N HIS A 659 0.88 -10.18 -32.02
CA HIS A 659 2.29 -9.91 -31.75
C HIS A 659 2.75 -10.36 -30.35
N CYS A 660 1.88 -10.33 -29.35
CA CYS A 660 2.17 -10.74 -27.97
C CYS A 660 1.86 -12.23 -27.68
N LYS A 661 1.98 -13.09 -28.68
CA LYS A 661 1.89 -14.55 -28.51
C LYS A 661 3.04 -15.12 -27.68
N ILE A 662 2.76 -16.21 -26.98
CA ILE A 662 3.77 -17.03 -26.29
C ILE A 662 4.83 -17.51 -27.29
N ARG A 663 6.10 -17.56 -26.88
CA ARG A 663 7.18 -18.11 -27.73
C ARG A 663 8.31 -18.72 -26.90
N PRO A 664 8.93 -19.84 -27.32
CA PRO A 664 10.06 -20.44 -26.63
C PRO A 664 11.16 -19.42 -26.33
N GLY A 665 11.72 -19.50 -25.11
CA GLY A 665 12.81 -18.66 -24.67
C GLY A 665 12.43 -17.39 -23.90
N ILE A 666 11.14 -17.07 -23.81
CA ILE A 666 10.51 -16.09 -22.89
C ILE A 666 9.43 -16.85 -22.09
N PRO A 667 9.42 -16.79 -20.75
CA PRO A 667 8.44 -17.52 -19.93
C PRO A 667 7.03 -16.94 -20.05
N VAL A 668 6.07 -17.85 -19.95
CA VAL A 668 4.64 -17.60 -19.78
C VAL A 668 4.31 -17.64 -18.29
N GLY A 669 3.39 -16.80 -17.81
CA GLY A 669 2.96 -16.86 -16.41
C GLY A 669 2.39 -18.24 -16.02
N PRO A 670 2.73 -18.81 -14.85
CA PRO A 670 2.15 -20.09 -14.44
C PRO A 670 0.66 -19.96 -14.12
N MET A 671 -0.16 -20.89 -14.61
CA MET A 671 -1.55 -21.05 -14.15
C MET A 671 -1.59 -21.42 -12.67
N LEU A 672 -2.52 -20.85 -11.89
CA LEU A 672 -2.59 -20.97 -10.43
C LEU A 672 -3.87 -21.69 -9.98
N ALA A 673 -3.75 -22.53 -8.94
CA ALA A 673 -4.89 -23.32 -8.44
C ALA A 673 -5.57 -22.71 -7.20
N LYS A 674 -6.90 -22.82 -7.16
CA LYS A 674 -7.76 -22.43 -6.03
C LYS A 674 -7.67 -23.49 -4.91
N PRO A 675 -7.51 -23.10 -3.62
CA PRO A 675 -7.67 -24.05 -2.51
C PRO A 675 -9.12 -24.51 -2.41
N VAL A 676 -9.31 -25.80 -2.13
CA VAL A 676 -10.61 -26.41 -1.80
C VAL A 676 -10.40 -27.29 -0.58
N SER A 677 -11.31 -27.23 0.40
CA SER A 677 -11.08 -27.83 1.72
C SER A 677 -11.88 -29.11 1.93
N LYS A 678 -13.11 -29.18 1.39
CA LYS A 678 -14.00 -30.32 1.55
C LYS A 678 -14.23 -31.01 0.22
N THR A 679 -14.33 -32.34 0.24
CA THR A 679 -14.60 -33.14 -0.95
C THR A 679 -15.90 -32.71 -1.66
N SER A 680 -16.91 -32.26 -0.90
CA SER A 680 -18.18 -31.72 -1.39
C SER A 680 -18.08 -30.39 -2.15
N GLU A 681 -17.02 -29.61 -1.96
CA GLU A 681 -16.81 -28.32 -2.64
C GLU A 681 -16.22 -28.49 -4.05
N ILE A 682 -15.72 -29.69 -4.38
CA ILE A 682 -15.00 -29.98 -5.62
C ILE A 682 -15.94 -29.97 -6.83
N LEU A 683 -17.03 -30.75 -6.81
CA LEU A 683 -17.99 -30.81 -7.93
C LEU A 683 -18.63 -29.45 -8.23
N PRO A 684 -19.15 -28.67 -7.24
CA PRO A 684 -19.68 -27.33 -7.50
C PRO A 684 -18.66 -26.38 -8.12
N ALA A 685 -17.37 -26.48 -7.75
CA ALA A 685 -16.35 -25.61 -8.31
C ALA A 685 -16.04 -25.91 -9.80
N ILE A 686 -16.01 -27.18 -10.21
CA ILE A 686 -15.59 -27.59 -11.57
C ILE A 686 -16.71 -27.64 -12.61
N GLY A 687 -17.93 -27.18 -12.29
CA GLY A 687 -19.08 -27.15 -13.20
C GLY A 687 -20.20 -28.16 -12.90
N GLY A 688 -20.15 -28.84 -11.74
CA GLY A 688 -21.26 -29.67 -11.24
C GLY A 688 -21.11 -31.19 -11.46
N PRO A 689 -22.15 -31.97 -11.12
CA PRO A 689 -22.12 -33.43 -11.19
C PRO A 689 -21.98 -33.96 -12.63
N GLY A 690 -21.11 -34.96 -12.83
CA GLY A 690 -20.93 -35.62 -14.13
C GLY A 690 -19.97 -34.92 -15.10
N VAL A 691 -19.44 -33.74 -14.76
CA VAL A 691 -18.32 -33.14 -15.49
C VAL A 691 -17.10 -34.05 -15.42
N ALA A 692 -16.40 -34.23 -16.54
CA ALA A 692 -15.17 -35.00 -16.61
C ALA A 692 -13.96 -34.16 -16.15
N PHE A 693 -13.26 -34.66 -15.13
CA PHE A 693 -12.08 -34.02 -14.55
C PHE A 693 -10.95 -35.04 -14.37
N THR A 694 -9.77 -34.53 -13.99
CA THR A 694 -8.59 -35.35 -13.72
C THR A 694 -8.02 -34.98 -12.37
N CYS A 695 -7.68 -35.98 -11.58
CA CYS A 695 -6.84 -35.82 -10.40
C CYS A 695 -5.41 -36.20 -10.78
N GLU A 696 -4.47 -35.30 -10.52
CA GLU A 696 -3.04 -35.50 -10.73
C GLU A 696 -2.31 -35.33 -9.39
N TYR A 697 -1.19 -36.04 -9.18
CA TYR A 697 -0.44 -35.91 -7.92
C TYR A 697 0.11 -34.50 -7.75
N LYS A 698 -0.12 -33.91 -6.56
CA LYS A 698 0.52 -32.66 -6.19
C LYS A 698 1.90 -32.93 -5.57
N TYR A 699 2.89 -33.08 -6.44
CA TYR A 699 4.29 -33.18 -6.05
C TYR A 699 4.76 -32.04 -5.12
N ASP A 700 5.66 -32.39 -4.20
CA ASP A 700 6.41 -31.47 -3.32
C ASP A 700 7.79 -31.21 -3.95
N GLY A 701 7.95 -30.06 -4.60
CA GLY A 701 9.10 -29.83 -5.48
C GLY A 701 9.29 -28.36 -5.87
N GLU A 702 9.97 -28.14 -6.98
CA GLU A 702 10.12 -26.82 -7.59
C GLU A 702 9.57 -26.83 -9.01
N ARG A 703 8.40 -26.19 -9.18
CA ARG A 703 7.80 -25.94 -10.49
C ARG A 703 8.73 -25.13 -11.38
N ILE A 704 9.05 -25.71 -12.54
CA ILE A 704 9.82 -25.07 -13.60
C ILE A 704 9.02 -25.07 -14.91
N GLN A 705 9.24 -24.04 -15.70
CA GLN A 705 8.80 -23.99 -17.08
C GLN A 705 10.02 -24.20 -17.98
N LEU A 706 9.99 -25.27 -18.79
CA LEU A 706 11.10 -25.71 -19.62
C LEU A 706 10.81 -25.37 -21.09
N HIS A 707 11.70 -24.60 -21.71
CA HIS A 707 11.59 -24.16 -23.09
C HIS A 707 12.65 -24.85 -23.93
N LEU A 708 12.24 -25.62 -24.94
CA LEU A 708 13.12 -26.10 -26.00
C LEU A 708 13.10 -25.09 -27.15
N MET A 709 14.27 -24.60 -27.52
CA MET A 709 14.47 -23.69 -28.64
C MET A 709 14.75 -24.45 -29.94
N LYS A 710 14.53 -23.80 -31.09
CA LYS A 710 14.75 -24.38 -32.44
C LYS A 710 16.21 -24.82 -32.70
N ASP A 711 17.17 -24.26 -31.98
CA ASP A 711 18.60 -24.66 -32.01
C ASP A 711 18.94 -25.80 -31.02
N ARG A 712 17.91 -26.41 -30.40
CA ARG A 712 18.00 -27.43 -29.34
C ARG A 712 18.73 -26.96 -28.07
N THR A 713 18.88 -25.65 -27.86
CA THR A 713 19.13 -25.10 -26.53
C THR A 713 17.89 -25.27 -25.66
N VAL A 714 18.11 -25.43 -24.35
CA VAL A 714 17.06 -25.54 -23.35
C VAL A 714 17.19 -24.36 -22.41
N LYS A 715 16.08 -23.68 -22.11
CA LYS A 715 15.99 -22.74 -20.97
C LYS A 715 15.06 -23.29 -19.91
N ILE A 716 15.36 -22.95 -18.65
CA ILE A 716 14.53 -23.29 -17.50
C ILE A 716 14.24 -22.01 -16.72
N PHE A 717 12.95 -21.73 -16.51
CA PHE A 717 12.48 -20.63 -15.68
C PHE A 717 11.77 -21.17 -14.44
N SER A 718 11.91 -20.48 -13.31
CA SER A 718 11.18 -20.80 -12.09
C SER A 718 9.71 -20.39 -12.20
N ARG A 719 8.88 -20.81 -11.22
CA ARG A 719 7.53 -20.27 -11.00
C ARG A 719 7.45 -18.74 -10.93
N ARG A 720 8.57 -18.03 -10.68
CA ARG A 720 8.66 -16.56 -10.69
C ARG A 720 9.21 -15.98 -11.99
N MET A 721 9.27 -16.77 -13.06
CA MET A 721 9.82 -16.40 -14.38
C MET A 721 11.33 -16.07 -14.36
N GLU A 722 12.00 -16.25 -13.21
CA GLU A 722 13.44 -16.11 -13.02
C GLU A 722 14.18 -17.24 -13.78
N ASN A 723 15.25 -16.91 -14.53
CA ASN A 723 16.09 -17.89 -15.20
C ASN A 723 16.93 -18.69 -14.18
N ILE A 724 16.79 -20.02 -14.21
CA ILE A 724 17.46 -20.95 -13.27
C ILE A 724 18.27 -22.05 -13.97
N CYS A 725 18.68 -21.85 -15.24
CA CYS A 725 19.52 -22.80 -15.97
C CYS A 725 20.81 -23.19 -15.20
N GLU A 726 21.44 -22.23 -14.49
CA GLU A 726 22.64 -22.48 -13.68
C GLU A 726 22.44 -23.41 -12.47
N LYS A 727 21.19 -23.68 -12.06
CA LYS A 727 20.82 -24.55 -10.93
C LYS A 727 20.60 -26.01 -11.35
N TYR A 728 20.23 -26.22 -12.62
CA TYR A 728 19.69 -27.47 -13.15
C TYR A 728 20.30 -27.89 -14.51
N PRO A 729 21.64 -28.00 -14.62
CA PRO A 729 22.28 -28.48 -15.85
C PRO A 729 21.93 -29.95 -16.15
N ASP A 730 21.79 -30.76 -15.11
CA ASP A 730 21.31 -32.14 -15.15
C ASP A 730 19.92 -32.26 -15.74
N VAL A 731 18.98 -31.40 -15.35
CA VAL A 731 17.61 -31.38 -15.91
C VAL A 731 17.65 -31.02 -17.40
N MET A 732 18.48 -30.07 -17.82
CA MET A 732 18.64 -29.70 -19.24
C MET A 732 19.25 -30.84 -20.07
N GLU A 733 20.16 -31.63 -19.53
CA GLU A 733 20.72 -32.82 -20.19
C GLU A 733 19.71 -33.98 -20.23
N SER A 734 19.07 -34.29 -19.10
CA SER A 734 18.04 -35.33 -19.00
C SER A 734 16.84 -35.05 -19.91
N PHE A 735 16.39 -33.79 -20.02
CA PHE A 735 15.28 -33.42 -20.91
C PHE A 735 15.63 -33.66 -22.38
N ARG A 736 16.85 -33.31 -22.81
CA ARG A 736 17.33 -33.57 -24.19
C ARG A 736 17.34 -35.06 -24.56
N ILE A 737 17.44 -35.94 -23.58
CA ILE A 737 17.40 -37.41 -23.74
C ILE A 737 15.94 -37.93 -23.77
N CYS A 738 15.01 -37.24 -23.11
CA CYS A 738 13.60 -37.64 -23.02
C CYS A 738 12.69 -37.01 -24.10
N VAL A 739 12.99 -35.82 -24.59
CA VAL A 739 12.21 -35.15 -25.65
C VAL A 739 12.42 -35.83 -27.01
N LYS A 740 11.34 -36.05 -27.77
CA LYS A 740 11.41 -36.81 -29.02
C LYS A 740 12.13 -36.02 -30.13
N PRO A 741 12.75 -36.70 -31.12
CA PRO A 741 13.41 -36.04 -32.25
C PRO A 741 12.47 -35.23 -33.15
N THR A 742 11.16 -35.51 -33.11
CA THR A 742 10.09 -34.81 -33.83
C THR A 742 9.72 -33.45 -33.24
N VAL A 743 10.26 -33.10 -32.08
CA VAL A 743 10.02 -31.79 -31.44
C VAL A 743 11.10 -30.81 -31.89
N ILE A 744 10.68 -29.77 -32.61
CA ILE A 744 11.52 -28.66 -33.07
C ILE A 744 11.71 -27.68 -31.90
N ASP A 745 10.59 -27.25 -31.31
CA ASP A 745 10.53 -26.36 -30.16
C ASP A 745 9.26 -26.62 -29.32
N CYS A 746 9.32 -26.32 -28.02
CA CYS A 746 8.18 -26.51 -27.11
C CYS A 746 8.33 -25.68 -25.81
N ILE A 747 7.21 -25.56 -25.07
CA ILE A 747 7.17 -25.01 -23.71
C ILE A 747 6.38 -25.99 -22.84
N ILE A 748 7.02 -26.59 -21.83
CA ILE A 748 6.44 -27.61 -20.94
C ILE A 748 6.46 -27.10 -19.49
N ASP A 749 5.39 -27.37 -18.75
CA ASP A 749 5.21 -27.01 -17.33
C ASP A 749 5.32 -28.28 -16.48
N LEU A 750 6.27 -28.30 -15.53
CA LEU A 750 6.66 -29.51 -14.81
C LEU A 750 7.17 -29.23 -13.39
N GLU A 751 7.01 -30.20 -12.48
CA GLU A 751 7.65 -30.14 -11.17
C GLU A 751 8.99 -30.89 -11.19
N VAL A 752 10.06 -30.26 -10.68
CA VAL A 752 11.32 -30.96 -10.38
C VAL A 752 11.30 -31.40 -8.93
N VAL A 753 11.49 -32.70 -8.70
CA VAL A 753 11.37 -33.33 -7.37
C VAL A 753 12.66 -34.06 -7.04
N ALA A 754 13.13 -33.98 -5.78
CA ALA A 754 14.29 -34.75 -5.33
C ALA A 754 13.94 -36.24 -5.30
N TYR A 755 14.84 -37.09 -5.79
CA TYR A 755 14.51 -38.49 -6.09
C TYR A 755 15.68 -39.43 -5.75
N ASP A 756 15.41 -40.55 -5.10
CA ASP A 756 16.40 -41.61 -4.92
C ASP A 756 16.37 -42.58 -6.11
N PRO A 757 17.41 -42.62 -6.97
CA PRO A 757 17.45 -43.54 -8.09
C PRO A 757 17.55 -45.03 -7.68
N ASN A 758 17.87 -45.32 -6.40
CA ASN A 758 18.04 -46.68 -5.88
C ASN A 758 16.73 -47.28 -5.35
N SER A 759 16.10 -46.64 -4.36
CA SER A 759 14.78 -47.06 -3.85
C SER A 759 13.62 -46.68 -4.76
N GLY A 760 13.83 -45.73 -5.69
CA GLY A 760 12.82 -45.25 -6.62
C GLY A 760 11.78 -44.31 -5.99
N LYS A 761 12.10 -43.72 -4.83
CA LYS A 761 11.20 -42.86 -4.06
C LYS A 761 11.49 -41.37 -4.23
N ILE A 762 10.43 -40.58 -4.10
CA ILE A 762 10.49 -39.13 -3.89
C ILE A 762 11.11 -38.82 -2.53
N MET A 763 11.90 -37.74 -2.45
CA MET A 763 12.43 -37.16 -1.21
C MET A 763 11.74 -35.82 -0.92
N PRO A 764 11.55 -35.42 0.36
CA PRO A 764 10.92 -34.15 0.72
C PRO A 764 11.64 -32.92 0.15
N PHE A 765 10.91 -31.84 -0.13
CA PHE A 765 11.43 -30.59 -0.67
C PHE A 765 12.57 -29.99 0.17
N GLN A 766 12.63 -30.24 1.48
CA GLN A 766 13.76 -29.80 2.30
C GLN A 766 15.11 -30.31 1.73
N HIS A 767 15.17 -31.53 1.18
CA HIS A 767 16.37 -32.04 0.48
C HIS A 767 16.65 -31.23 -0.80
N LEU A 768 15.64 -31.06 -1.67
CA LEU A 768 15.77 -30.29 -2.92
C LEU A 768 16.27 -28.85 -2.66
N SER A 769 15.79 -28.22 -1.59
CA SER A 769 16.13 -26.85 -1.19
C SER A 769 17.62 -26.63 -0.90
N THR A 770 18.37 -27.69 -0.56
CA THR A 770 19.81 -27.63 -0.28
C THR A 770 20.69 -27.63 -1.54
N ARG A 771 20.12 -27.87 -2.74
CA ARG A 771 20.89 -27.78 -4.00
C ARG A 771 21.46 -26.38 -4.20
N LYS A 772 22.73 -26.31 -4.63
CA LYS A 772 23.44 -25.08 -5.02
C LYS A 772 22.61 -24.31 -6.06
N ARG A 773 22.51 -22.99 -5.92
CA ARG A 773 21.60 -22.14 -6.74
C ARG A 773 22.21 -21.54 -8.00
N LYS A 774 23.53 -21.44 -8.09
CA LYS A 774 24.27 -20.85 -9.23
C LYS A 774 25.54 -21.65 -9.50
N SER A 775 25.99 -21.58 -10.75
CA SER A 775 27.23 -22.17 -11.27
C SER A 775 27.43 -23.64 -10.92
N VAL A 776 26.36 -24.43 -11.05
CA VAL A 776 26.38 -25.88 -10.81
C VAL A 776 27.01 -26.60 -11.99
N MET A 777 27.95 -27.52 -11.71
CA MET A 777 28.46 -28.48 -12.70
C MET A 777 27.81 -29.84 -12.44
N VAL A 778 27.44 -30.58 -13.49
CA VAL A 778 26.73 -31.88 -13.39
C VAL A 778 27.45 -32.87 -12.46
N LYS A 779 28.78 -32.94 -12.55
CA LYS A 779 29.65 -33.76 -11.68
C LYS A 779 29.65 -33.40 -10.18
N ASP A 780 29.18 -32.22 -9.81
CA ASP A 780 29.19 -31.70 -8.43
C ASP A 780 27.79 -31.76 -7.77
N ILE A 781 26.86 -32.52 -8.36
CA ILE A 781 25.48 -32.70 -7.91
C ILE A 781 25.37 -33.93 -7.02
N SER A 782 25.05 -33.71 -5.74
CA SER A 782 24.85 -34.77 -4.74
C SER A 782 23.40 -35.19 -4.54
N ILE A 783 22.44 -34.51 -5.17
CA ILE A 783 20.99 -34.73 -5.00
C ILE A 783 20.36 -34.92 -6.38
N PRO A 784 20.11 -36.17 -6.81
CA PRO A 784 19.40 -36.46 -8.05
C PRO A 784 17.95 -35.94 -8.00
N VAL A 785 17.40 -35.68 -9.18
CA VAL A 785 16.03 -35.18 -9.35
C VAL A 785 15.34 -35.89 -10.50
N CYS A 786 14.02 -35.99 -10.42
CA CYS A 786 13.16 -36.46 -11.50
C CYS A 786 12.23 -35.33 -11.98
N MET A 787 11.92 -35.29 -13.27
CA MET A 787 10.95 -34.37 -13.87
C MET A 787 9.56 -34.98 -13.92
N TYR A 788 8.56 -34.26 -13.41
CA TYR A 788 7.14 -34.62 -13.50
C TYR A 788 6.34 -33.57 -14.31
N PRO A 789 6.38 -33.62 -15.66
CA PRO A 789 5.54 -32.78 -16.52
C PRO A 789 4.05 -33.09 -16.40
N PHE A 790 3.27 -32.01 -16.34
CA PHE A 790 1.82 -32.02 -16.15
C PHE A 790 1.05 -31.11 -17.12
N ASP A 791 1.74 -30.29 -17.94
CA ASP A 791 1.12 -29.53 -19.03
C ASP A 791 2.14 -29.14 -20.14
N ILE A 792 1.63 -28.74 -21.30
CA ILE A 792 2.41 -28.20 -22.43
C ILE A 792 1.69 -26.97 -23.01
N LEU A 793 2.42 -25.87 -23.13
CA LEU A 793 1.85 -24.58 -23.53
C LEU A 793 2.08 -24.28 -25.00
N TYR A 794 3.11 -24.85 -25.61
CA TYR A 794 3.54 -24.60 -26.99
C TYR A 794 4.22 -25.83 -27.58
N LEU A 795 4.02 -26.11 -28.87
CA LEU A 795 4.65 -27.22 -29.57
C LEU A 795 4.80 -26.91 -31.08
N ASN A 796 6.02 -27.05 -31.62
CA ASN A 796 6.32 -27.05 -33.06
C ASN A 796 5.74 -25.85 -33.85
N GLY A 797 5.66 -24.67 -33.24
CA GLY A 797 5.05 -23.48 -33.82
C GLY A 797 3.67 -23.10 -33.28
N GLU A 798 2.89 -24.06 -32.78
CA GLU A 798 1.51 -23.83 -32.30
C GLU A 798 1.48 -23.46 -30.81
N SER A 799 0.66 -22.44 -30.49
CA SER A 799 0.33 -22.02 -29.13
C SER A 799 -0.89 -22.78 -28.62
N LEU A 800 -0.73 -23.54 -27.54
CA LEU A 800 -1.73 -24.46 -27.02
C LEU A 800 -2.52 -23.92 -25.82
N VAL A 801 -2.22 -22.72 -25.29
CA VAL A 801 -2.87 -22.20 -24.07
C VAL A 801 -4.38 -22.04 -24.19
N THR A 802 -4.90 -21.75 -25.39
CA THR A 802 -6.34 -21.67 -25.67
C THR A 802 -7.01 -23.02 -25.95
N LYS A 803 -6.24 -24.12 -26.02
CA LYS A 803 -6.79 -25.47 -26.20
C LYS A 803 -7.17 -26.10 -24.85
N PRO A 804 -8.21 -26.95 -24.78
CA PRO A 804 -8.57 -27.68 -23.57
C PRO A 804 -7.45 -28.62 -23.11
N LEU A 805 -7.37 -28.90 -21.80
CA LEU A 805 -6.36 -29.76 -21.19
C LEU A 805 -6.25 -31.13 -21.87
N SER A 806 -7.36 -31.71 -22.37
CA SER A 806 -7.33 -32.95 -23.13
C SER A 806 -6.48 -32.89 -24.40
N GLU A 807 -6.51 -31.79 -25.16
CA GLU A 807 -5.63 -31.60 -26.34
C GLU A 807 -4.18 -31.39 -25.91
N ARG A 808 -3.94 -30.55 -24.91
CA ARG A 808 -2.58 -30.26 -24.41
C ARG A 808 -1.92 -31.54 -23.87
N ARG A 809 -2.65 -32.36 -23.12
CA ARG A 809 -2.19 -33.66 -22.62
C ARG A 809 -1.73 -34.59 -23.75
N VAL A 810 -2.51 -34.73 -24.83
CA VAL A 810 -2.12 -35.53 -26.00
C VAL A 810 -0.87 -34.93 -26.67
N ALA A 811 -0.76 -33.60 -26.77
CA ALA A 811 0.44 -32.94 -27.27
C ALA A 811 1.67 -33.21 -26.38
N LEU A 812 1.52 -33.23 -25.06
CA LEU A 812 2.60 -33.53 -24.10
C LEU A 812 3.07 -34.99 -24.24
N GLU A 813 2.13 -35.93 -24.21
CA GLU A 813 2.38 -37.37 -24.45
C GLU A 813 2.99 -37.61 -25.85
N SER A 814 2.68 -36.77 -26.84
CA SER A 814 3.34 -36.78 -28.15
C SER A 814 4.78 -36.25 -28.12
N ALA A 815 5.12 -35.28 -27.25
CA ALA A 815 6.39 -34.58 -27.25
C ALA A 815 7.51 -35.26 -26.43
N VAL A 816 7.18 -35.89 -25.30
CA VAL A 816 8.17 -36.53 -24.40
C VAL A 816 8.04 -38.05 -24.36
N SER A 817 9.15 -38.72 -24.05
CA SER A 817 9.23 -40.16 -23.78
C SER A 817 9.66 -40.37 -22.35
N GLU A 818 8.87 -41.10 -21.57
CA GLU A 818 9.19 -41.42 -20.18
C GLU A 818 10.47 -42.26 -20.06
N ARG A 819 11.29 -41.94 -19.06
CA ARG A 819 12.48 -42.70 -18.68
C ARG A 819 12.60 -42.70 -17.16
N LYS A 820 12.55 -43.88 -16.56
CA LYS A 820 12.66 -44.07 -15.11
C LYS A 820 13.89 -43.33 -14.55
N ASN A 821 13.75 -42.70 -13.38
CA ASN A 821 14.74 -41.87 -12.71
C ASN A 821 15.12 -40.55 -13.42
N LEU A 822 14.48 -40.19 -14.56
CA LEU A 822 14.76 -38.95 -15.29
C LEU A 822 13.49 -38.12 -15.55
N LEU A 823 12.49 -38.71 -16.21
CA LEU A 823 11.23 -38.06 -16.58
C LEU A 823 10.09 -39.09 -16.53
N GLN A 824 9.03 -38.76 -15.80
CA GLN A 824 7.80 -39.54 -15.71
C GLN A 824 6.62 -38.57 -15.83
N LEU A 825 5.56 -38.94 -16.55
CA LEU A 825 4.35 -38.10 -16.60
C LEU A 825 3.74 -38.00 -15.19
N ALA A 826 3.09 -36.87 -14.88
CA ALA A 826 2.40 -36.73 -13.61
C ALA A 826 1.37 -37.86 -13.42
N CYS A 827 1.49 -38.60 -12.31
CA CYS A 827 0.58 -39.69 -11.98
C CYS A 827 -0.85 -39.14 -11.88
N ARG A 828 -1.76 -39.74 -12.64
CA ARG A 828 -3.09 -39.18 -12.90
C ARG A 828 -4.19 -40.23 -12.91
N LYS A 829 -5.39 -39.80 -12.55
CA LYS A 829 -6.63 -40.59 -12.58
C LYS A 829 -7.77 -39.70 -13.06
N ASP A 830 -8.33 -40.04 -14.21
CA ASP A 830 -9.45 -39.31 -14.81
C ASP A 830 -10.77 -39.82 -14.16
N MET A 831 -11.67 -38.90 -13.80
CA MET A 831 -12.83 -39.14 -12.93
C MET A 831 -14.07 -38.34 -13.39
N ASN A 832 -15.24 -38.82 -12.99
CA ASN A 832 -16.54 -38.15 -13.18
C ASN A 832 -17.45 -38.16 -11.91
N SER A 833 -17.00 -38.81 -10.83
CA SER A 833 -17.59 -38.78 -9.49
C SER A 833 -16.49 -38.61 -8.43
N LEU A 834 -16.89 -38.41 -7.17
CA LEU A 834 -15.96 -38.22 -6.04
C LEU A 834 -15.61 -39.53 -5.30
N ASP A 835 -16.25 -40.65 -5.63
CA ASP A 835 -16.23 -41.85 -4.79
C ASP A 835 -14.83 -42.45 -4.59
N GLU A 836 -13.92 -42.24 -5.55
CA GLU A 836 -12.56 -42.77 -5.54
C GLU A 836 -11.48 -41.72 -5.21
N ILE A 837 -11.86 -40.49 -4.84
CA ILE A 837 -10.93 -39.37 -4.69
C ILE A 837 -10.13 -39.42 -3.39
N ASP A 838 -10.76 -39.82 -2.28
CA ASP A 838 -10.11 -39.90 -0.97
C ASP A 838 -9.07 -41.04 -0.94
N ASP A 839 -9.34 -42.16 -1.62
CA ASP A 839 -8.37 -43.25 -1.79
C ASP A 839 -7.18 -42.83 -2.68
N PHE A 840 -7.44 -42.08 -3.75
CA PHE A 840 -6.36 -41.55 -4.60
C PHE A 840 -5.53 -40.47 -3.87
N LEU A 841 -6.15 -39.68 -2.99
CA LEU A 841 -5.45 -38.76 -2.09
C LEU A 841 -4.58 -39.50 -1.07
N ARG A 842 -5.10 -40.56 -0.44
CA ARG A 842 -4.32 -41.44 0.46
C ARG A 842 -3.12 -42.05 -0.25
N GLN A 843 -3.30 -42.49 -1.51
CA GLN A 843 -2.20 -43.00 -2.33
C GLN A 843 -1.15 -41.91 -2.61
N ALA A 844 -1.56 -40.71 -3.02
CA ALA A 844 -0.65 -39.59 -3.27
C ALA A 844 0.20 -39.23 -2.03
N VAL A 845 -0.41 -39.22 -0.84
CA VAL A 845 0.30 -38.97 0.43
C VAL A 845 1.25 -40.12 0.78
N SER A 846 0.85 -41.38 0.56
CA SER A 846 1.74 -42.55 0.72
C SER A 846 2.96 -42.49 -0.23
N ASP A 847 2.74 -42.02 -1.46
CA ASP A 847 3.78 -41.82 -2.47
C ASP A 847 4.52 -40.47 -2.32
N SER A 848 4.43 -39.86 -1.13
CA SER A 848 5.20 -38.67 -0.68
C SER A 848 4.91 -37.38 -1.46
N CYS A 849 3.66 -37.18 -1.88
CA CYS A 849 3.14 -35.93 -2.46
C CYS A 849 2.27 -35.15 -1.45
N GLU A 850 2.11 -33.83 -1.64
CA GLU A 850 1.31 -32.96 -0.76
C GLU A 850 -0.20 -33.25 -0.78
N GLY A 851 -0.68 -33.93 -1.84
CA GLY A 851 -2.09 -34.16 -2.10
C GLY A 851 -2.39 -34.27 -3.59
N LEU A 852 -3.51 -33.70 -4.04
CA LEU A 852 -3.99 -33.75 -5.42
C LEU A 852 -4.14 -32.35 -6.05
N MET A 853 -3.82 -32.28 -7.34
CA MET A 853 -4.23 -31.22 -8.26
C MET A 853 -5.44 -31.74 -9.04
N ILE A 854 -6.56 -31.02 -8.99
CA ILE A 854 -7.79 -31.40 -9.71
C ILE A 854 -7.94 -30.43 -10.88
N LYS A 855 -8.13 -30.93 -12.10
CA LYS A 855 -8.24 -30.09 -13.29
C LYS A 855 -9.46 -30.49 -14.15
N SER A 856 -10.20 -29.51 -14.68
CA SER A 856 -11.21 -29.74 -15.71
C SER A 856 -10.55 -30.24 -17.00
N LEU A 857 -11.18 -31.19 -17.71
CA LEU A 857 -10.58 -31.82 -18.91
C LEU A 857 -10.99 -31.18 -20.24
N HIS A 858 -12.25 -30.77 -20.37
CA HIS A 858 -12.86 -30.37 -21.64
C HIS A 858 -13.54 -29.00 -21.58
N GLN A 859 -14.58 -28.87 -20.75
CA GLN A 859 -15.28 -27.60 -20.51
C GLN A 859 -14.35 -26.64 -19.76
N ASP A 860 -14.19 -25.43 -20.31
CA ASP A 860 -13.35 -24.32 -19.81
C ASP A 860 -11.95 -24.72 -19.35
N ALA A 861 -11.42 -25.79 -19.96
CA ALA A 861 -10.17 -26.43 -19.57
C ALA A 861 -8.92 -25.76 -20.17
N THR A 862 -8.98 -24.48 -20.51
CA THR A 862 -7.87 -23.68 -21.05
C THR A 862 -6.73 -23.53 -20.05
N TYR A 863 -5.58 -23.01 -20.49
CA TYR A 863 -4.50 -22.60 -19.60
C TYR A 863 -4.52 -21.09 -19.43
N GLU A 864 -4.69 -20.61 -18.20
CA GLU A 864 -4.82 -19.17 -17.90
C GLU A 864 -3.64 -18.67 -17.05
N PRO A 865 -2.62 -18.03 -17.68
CA PRO A 865 -1.43 -17.55 -17.00
C PRO A 865 -1.72 -16.52 -15.89
N GLN A 866 -1.14 -16.72 -14.69
CA GLN A 866 -1.32 -15.89 -13.48
C GLN A 866 -2.74 -15.81 -12.88
N VAL A 867 -3.77 -16.35 -13.52
CA VAL A 867 -5.14 -16.37 -12.99
C VAL A 867 -5.35 -17.55 -12.04
N ARG A 868 -6.26 -17.39 -11.07
CA ARG A 868 -6.83 -18.48 -10.27
C ARG A 868 -8.30 -18.69 -10.65
N THR A 869 -8.54 -19.54 -11.63
CA THR A 869 -9.89 -19.99 -11.97
C THR A 869 -10.29 -21.23 -11.17
N ASN A 870 -11.53 -21.70 -11.32
CA ASN A 870 -11.93 -22.98 -10.75
C ASN A 870 -11.39 -24.17 -11.56
N ASN A 871 -10.93 -23.95 -12.80
CA ASN A 871 -10.47 -24.97 -13.74
C ASN A 871 -9.35 -25.82 -13.15
N TRP A 872 -8.53 -25.24 -12.25
CA TRP A 872 -7.48 -25.92 -11.46
C TRP A 872 -7.74 -25.72 -9.95
N LEU A 873 -7.94 -26.81 -9.22
CA LEU A 873 -8.07 -26.84 -7.77
C LEU A 873 -6.87 -27.57 -7.14
N LYS A 874 -6.57 -27.25 -5.88
CA LYS A 874 -5.59 -27.98 -5.05
C LYS A 874 -6.28 -28.51 -3.79
N PHE A 875 -6.27 -29.83 -3.62
CA PHE A 875 -6.89 -30.56 -2.51
C PHE A 875 -5.78 -31.29 -1.75
N LYS A 876 -5.71 -31.14 -0.42
CA LYS A 876 -4.56 -31.55 0.41
C LYS A 876 -5.01 -32.17 1.72
N LYS A 877 -4.16 -32.99 2.35
CA LYS A 877 -4.41 -33.53 3.70
C LYS A 877 -4.66 -32.43 4.74
N ASP A 878 -3.98 -31.29 4.65
CA ASP A 878 -4.02 -30.21 5.64
C ASP A 878 -5.33 -29.40 5.66
N TYR A 879 -6.20 -29.58 4.67
CA TYR A 879 -7.52 -28.94 4.66
C TYR A 879 -8.66 -29.86 5.12
N ILE A 880 -8.41 -31.17 5.26
CA ILE A 880 -9.41 -32.14 5.71
C ILE A 880 -9.38 -32.21 7.24
N ASP A 881 -10.49 -31.83 7.87
CA ASP A 881 -10.66 -31.93 9.32
C ASP A 881 -10.49 -33.39 9.79
N GLY A 882 -9.52 -33.60 10.68
CA GLY A 882 -9.15 -34.93 11.19
C GLY A 882 -8.09 -35.70 10.38
N MET A 883 -7.58 -35.17 9.27
CA MET A 883 -6.40 -35.74 8.57
C MET A 883 -5.17 -34.79 8.52
N GLY A 884 -5.35 -33.49 8.73
CA GLY A 884 -4.24 -32.55 8.86
C GLY A 884 -3.55 -32.66 10.23
N ASP A 885 -2.22 -32.54 10.24
CA ASP A 885 -1.43 -32.45 11.48
C ASP A 885 -1.77 -31.16 12.22
N SER A 886 -2.14 -31.26 13.50
CA SER A 886 -2.53 -30.10 14.32
C SER A 886 -1.86 -30.16 15.69
N LEU A 887 -1.41 -29.02 16.21
CA LEU A 887 -0.67 -28.91 17.47
C LEU A 887 -1.23 -27.82 18.37
N ASP A 888 -1.35 -28.13 19.65
CA ASP A 888 -1.58 -27.15 20.71
C ASP A 888 -0.28 -26.42 21.05
N LEU A 889 -0.15 -25.16 20.62
CA LEU A 889 1.05 -24.33 20.82
C LEU A 889 0.77 -23.08 21.65
N VAL A 890 1.77 -22.66 22.44
CA VAL A 890 1.67 -21.50 23.34
C VAL A 890 2.28 -20.25 22.68
N PRO A 891 1.54 -19.13 22.53
CA PRO A 891 2.11 -17.85 22.11
C PRO A 891 2.96 -17.23 23.21
N ILE A 892 4.28 -17.32 23.08
CA ILE A 892 5.25 -16.84 24.09
C ILE A 892 5.81 -15.44 23.81
N ALA A 893 5.64 -14.93 22.58
CA ALA A 893 6.05 -13.59 22.18
C ALA A 893 5.30 -13.12 20.92
N ALA A 894 5.36 -11.82 20.62
CA ALA A 894 4.86 -11.24 19.38
C ALA A 894 5.86 -10.29 18.72
N PHE A 895 5.62 -10.09 17.43
CA PHE A 895 6.22 -9.07 16.59
C PHE A 895 5.09 -8.15 16.10
N SER A 896 5.35 -6.84 16.06
CA SER A 896 4.36 -5.83 15.67
C SER A 896 3.86 -6.02 14.23
N GLY A 897 2.81 -5.30 13.84
CA GLY A 897 2.12 -5.34 12.53
C GLY A 897 2.94 -5.10 11.25
N THR A 898 4.27 -5.15 11.32
CA THR A 898 5.20 -4.65 10.30
C THR A 898 6.20 -5.72 9.84
N VAL A 899 6.68 -5.62 8.60
CA VAL A 899 7.71 -6.49 8.05
C VAL A 899 9.09 -6.11 8.62
N SER A 900 9.30 -6.43 9.89
CA SER A 900 10.57 -6.22 10.60
C SER A 900 11.63 -7.24 10.15
N PHE A 901 12.68 -6.75 9.52
CA PHE A 901 13.94 -7.47 9.33
C PHE A 901 14.92 -6.94 10.39
N CYS A 902 14.88 -7.51 11.58
CA CYS A 902 15.53 -6.92 12.75
C CYS A 902 17.06 -6.84 12.60
N VAL A 903 17.63 -5.65 12.87
CA VAL A 903 19.06 -5.46 13.16
C VAL A 903 19.22 -4.48 14.32
N ARG A 904 18.92 -4.97 15.54
CA ARG A 904 19.20 -4.38 16.85
C ARG A 904 18.54 -3.02 17.20
N HIS A 905 17.58 -3.13 18.10
CA HIS A 905 17.06 -2.11 19.03
C HIS A 905 16.26 -0.93 18.42
N PHE A 906 15.05 -0.76 19.00
CA PHE A 906 13.96 0.14 18.61
C PHE A 906 13.28 -0.20 17.26
N THR A 907 11.96 0.02 17.24
CA THR A 907 10.99 -0.31 16.18
C THR A 907 9.98 0.84 16.12
N TYR A 908 9.69 1.44 14.94
CA TYR A 908 8.53 2.33 14.75
C TYR A 908 8.18 2.59 13.25
N MET A 909 7.07 1.96 12.84
CA MET A 909 6.08 2.36 11.82
C MET A 909 6.45 2.37 10.31
N LEU A 910 6.06 1.29 9.64
CA LEU A 910 5.41 1.34 8.31
C LEU A 910 3.93 0.97 8.42
N GLN A 911 3.05 1.84 7.94
CA GLN A 911 1.62 1.58 7.81
C GLN A 911 1.32 0.50 6.75
N GLY A 912 1.38 -0.76 7.16
CA GLY A 912 0.62 -1.85 6.56
C GLY A 912 -0.75 -1.99 7.23
N ARG A 913 -1.66 -2.79 6.65
CA ARG A 913 -3.05 -2.97 7.12
C ARG A 913 -3.23 -3.35 8.62
N ARG A 914 -2.17 -3.80 9.30
CA ARG A 914 -2.22 -4.35 10.66
C ARG A 914 -1.38 -3.56 11.69
N THR A 915 -1.04 -2.28 11.44
CA THR A 915 -0.15 -1.51 12.33
C THR A 915 -0.66 -1.21 13.73
N SER A 916 -1.96 -1.35 14.00
CA SER A 916 -2.55 -1.20 15.33
C SER A 916 -2.44 -2.44 16.21
N VAL A 917 -1.99 -3.57 15.66
CA VAL A 917 -2.03 -4.90 16.29
C VAL A 917 -0.70 -5.65 16.12
N TYR A 918 -0.60 -6.83 16.75
CA TYR A 918 0.51 -7.76 16.51
C TYR A 918 0.36 -8.40 15.13
N GLY A 919 1.44 -8.36 14.34
CA GLY A 919 1.44 -8.88 12.96
C GLY A 919 1.78 -10.37 12.89
N SER A 920 2.46 -10.89 13.92
CA SER A 920 2.82 -12.30 14.03
C SER A 920 3.23 -12.66 15.46
N PHE A 921 3.15 -13.95 15.79
CA PHE A 921 3.40 -14.50 17.11
C PHE A 921 4.46 -15.60 17.05
N LEU A 922 5.34 -15.65 18.04
CA LEU A 922 6.26 -16.76 18.27
C LEU A 922 5.54 -17.82 19.11
N LEU A 923 5.45 -19.03 18.59
CA LEU A 923 4.77 -20.14 19.23
C LEU A 923 5.79 -21.17 19.75
N ALA A 924 5.47 -21.79 20.87
CA ALA A 924 6.32 -22.79 21.53
C ALA A 924 5.53 -24.02 21.96
N VAL A 925 6.23 -25.15 22.03
CA VAL A 925 5.75 -26.41 22.63
C VAL A 925 6.32 -26.51 24.06
N TYR A 926 5.59 -27.13 24.97
CA TYR A 926 6.08 -27.40 26.32
C TYR A 926 6.88 -28.71 26.37
N ASP A 927 8.11 -28.65 26.88
CA ASP A 927 8.94 -29.82 27.16
C ASP A 927 8.78 -30.23 28.64
N PRO A 928 8.13 -31.37 28.94
CA PRO A 928 7.92 -31.84 30.31
C PRO A 928 9.17 -32.49 30.94
N VAL A 929 10.27 -32.69 30.19
CA VAL A 929 11.52 -33.25 30.71
C VAL A 929 12.41 -32.16 31.30
N HIS A 930 12.44 -31.00 30.64
CA HIS A 930 13.26 -29.84 31.05
C HIS A 930 12.44 -28.69 31.68
N GLU A 931 11.11 -28.82 31.73
CA GLU A 931 10.16 -27.80 32.25
C GLU A 931 10.27 -26.43 31.55
N VAL A 932 10.53 -26.43 30.24
CA VAL A 932 10.68 -25.23 29.41
C VAL A 932 9.75 -25.23 28.20
N TYR A 933 9.41 -24.03 27.72
CA TYR A 933 8.75 -23.83 26.43
C TYR A 933 9.80 -23.66 25.34
N GLN A 934 9.91 -24.64 24.44
CA GLN A 934 10.83 -24.62 23.30
C GLN A 934 10.16 -23.95 22.10
N SER A 935 10.82 -22.94 21.52
CA SER A 935 10.31 -22.28 20.31
C SER A 935 10.11 -23.26 19.16
N ALA A 936 8.94 -23.24 18.53
CA ALA A 936 8.53 -24.20 17.50
C ALA A 936 8.33 -23.54 16.12
N CYS A 937 7.59 -22.43 16.05
CA CYS A 937 7.32 -21.73 14.79
C CYS A 937 6.94 -20.24 15.02
N ARG A 938 6.73 -19.52 13.92
CA ARG A 938 6.14 -18.16 13.91
C ARG A 938 4.93 -18.12 12.99
N THR A 939 3.77 -17.70 13.50
CA THR A 939 2.55 -17.53 12.70
C THR A 939 2.17 -16.06 12.52
N GLY A 940 1.55 -15.70 11.39
CA GLY A 940 0.94 -14.38 11.12
C GLY A 940 -0.34 -14.48 10.28
N THR A 941 -0.91 -15.68 10.18
CA THR A 941 -1.98 -16.07 9.25
C THR A 941 -2.94 -17.04 9.95
N GLY A 942 -4.19 -17.09 9.51
CA GLY A 942 -5.28 -17.81 10.20
C GLY A 942 -6.18 -16.90 11.06
N PHE A 943 -5.75 -15.66 11.30
CA PHE A 943 -6.53 -14.64 12.00
C PHE A 943 -7.23 -13.69 11.01
N ASN A 944 -8.53 -13.49 11.20
CA ASN A 944 -9.22 -12.31 10.66
C ASN A 944 -8.83 -11.05 11.46
N ASP A 945 -9.19 -9.86 10.98
CA ASP A 945 -8.70 -8.61 11.58
C ASP A 945 -9.38 -8.28 12.93
N GLN A 946 -10.60 -8.79 13.20
CA GLN A 946 -11.23 -8.71 14.53
C GLN A 946 -10.48 -9.56 15.55
N MET A 947 -10.19 -10.83 15.22
CA MET A 947 -9.41 -11.72 16.08
C MET A 947 -8.05 -11.11 16.43
N LEU A 948 -7.42 -10.34 15.55
CA LEU A 948 -6.16 -9.67 15.86
C LEU A 948 -6.33 -8.48 16.82
N ALA A 949 -7.46 -7.78 16.81
CA ALA A 949 -7.79 -6.79 17.84
C ALA A 949 -8.02 -7.49 19.19
N ASP A 950 -8.86 -8.53 19.22
CA ASP A 950 -9.18 -9.32 20.42
C ASP A 950 -7.92 -9.96 21.06
N LEU A 951 -6.99 -10.44 20.21
CA LEU A 951 -5.70 -10.98 20.63
C LEU A 951 -4.74 -9.87 21.08
N TYR A 952 -4.74 -8.69 20.45
CA TYR A 952 -3.89 -7.58 20.84
C TYR A 952 -4.27 -7.03 22.22
N GLU A 953 -5.55 -6.73 22.43
CA GLU A 953 -6.08 -6.28 23.73
C GLU A 953 -5.92 -7.37 24.79
N GLY A 954 -6.35 -8.58 24.47
CA GLY A 954 -6.34 -9.73 25.37
C GLY A 954 -4.95 -10.28 25.74
N LEU A 955 -3.86 -9.74 25.17
CA LEU A 955 -2.47 -10.05 25.53
C LEU A 955 -1.73 -8.86 26.17
N GLN A 956 -2.25 -7.62 26.15
CA GLN A 956 -1.60 -6.46 26.78
C GLN A 956 -1.28 -6.72 28.26
N GLY A 957 -2.24 -7.26 29.01
CA GLY A 957 -2.10 -7.57 30.44
C GLY A 957 -1.12 -8.71 30.78
N HIS A 958 -0.47 -9.31 29.78
CA HIS A 958 0.42 -10.45 29.93
C HIS A 958 1.83 -10.21 29.37
N ILE A 959 2.16 -8.97 28.96
CA ILE A 959 3.49 -8.60 28.47
C ILE A 959 4.53 -8.68 29.60
N VAL A 960 5.72 -9.21 29.30
CA VAL A 960 6.89 -9.21 30.20
C VAL A 960 8.08 -8.50 29.54
N PRO A 961 8.92 -7.76 30.31
CA PRO A 961 9.93 -6.87 29.73
C PRO A 961 11.14 -7.61 29.12
N HIS A 962 11.40 -8.85 29.55
CA HIS A 962 12.55 -9.65 29.16
C HIS A 962 12.12 -11.12 28.99
N LYS A 963 12.83 -11.88 28.15
CA LYS A 963 12.57 -13.32 27.94
C LYS A 963 12.60 -14.09 29.27
N PRO A 964 11.51 -14.75 29.68
CA PRO A 964 11.51 -15.66 30.82
C PRO A 964 12.62 -16.73 30.77
N ALA A 965 13.06 -17.17 31.95
CA ALA A 965 14.04 -18.26 32.07
C ALA A 965 13.49 -19.59 31.53
N ILE A 966 12.19 -19.84 31.74
CA ILE A 966 11.44 -21.01 31.27
C ILE A 966 11.24 -21.09 29.74
N TYR A 967 11.73 -20.13 28.94
CA TYR A 967 11.59 -20.16 27.48
C TYR A 967 12.94 -20.47 26.83
N ASP A 968 13.04 -21.62 26.16
CA ASP A 968 14.20 -21.92 25.33
C ASP A 968 13.96 -21.39 23.90
N VAL A 969 14.65 -20.30 23.58
CA VAL A 969 14.56 -19.59 22.31
C VAL A 969 15.96 -19.12 21.90
N PRO A 970 16.43 -19.41 20.68
CA PRO A 970 17.74 -18.95 20.21
C PRO A 970 17.85 -17.42 20.21
N ALA A 971 19.02 -16.90 20.59
CA ALA A 971 19.31 -15.46 20.63
C ALA A 971 19.32 -14.76 19.26
N SER A 972 19.08 -15.49 18.16
CA SER A 972 18.80 -14.96 16.82
C SER A 972 17.35 -14.49 16.64
N ILE A 973 16.43 -14.88 17.54
CA ILE A 973 15.04 -14.43 17.56
C ILE A 973 14.90 -13.31 18.59
N GLU A 974 14.94 -12.06 18.12
CA GLU A 974 14.62 -10.85 18.89
C GLU A 974 13.15 -10.44 18.57
N PRO A 975 12.14 -10.78 19.41
CA PRO A 975 10.77 -10.29 19.25
C PRO A 975 10.57 -8.90 19.86
N ASP A 976 9.50 -8.20 19.43
CA ASP A 976 9.17 -6.86 19.95
C ASP A 976 8.60 -6.91 21.39
N VAL A 977 7.80 -7.94 21.71
CA VAL A 977 7.27 -8.18 23.06
C VAL A 977 7.31 -9.67 23.43
N TRP A 978 7.51 -9.96 24.71
CA TRP A 978 7.36 -11.30 25.30
C TRP A 978 6.07 -11.37 26.10
N PHE A 979 5.45 -12.54 26.21
CA PHE A 979 4.25 -12.78 27.02
C PHE A 979 4.49 -13.81 28.12
N LEU A 980 3.59 -13.88 29.10
CA LEU A 980 3.39 -15.06 29.96
C LEU A 980 2.67 -16.19 29.19
N PRO A 981 2.86 -17.47 29.55
CA PRO A 981 2.29 -18.60 28.82
C PRO A 981 0.83 -18.86 29.26
N VAL A 982 -0.08 -17.95 28.87
CA VAL A 982 -1.46 -17.88 29.40
C VAL A 982 -2.55 -18.35 28.43
N ARG A 983 -2.20 -18.65 27.17
CA ARG A 983 -3.13 -19.18 26.15
C ARG A 983 -2.49 -20.37 25.45
N VAL A 984 -3.33 -21.20 24.82
CA VAL A 984 -2.94 -22.30 23.95
C VAL A 984 -3.75 -22.15 22.65
N TRP A 985 -3.12 -22.31 21.51
CA TRP A 985 -3.73 -22.17 20.18
C TRP A 985 -3.58 -23.47 19.39
N GLU A 986 -4.70 -23.99 18.87
CA GLU A 986 -4.67 -25.04 17.85
C GLU A 986 -4.00 -24.48 16.58
N CYS A 987 -2.93 -25.15 16.14
CA CYS A 987 -2.12 -24.75 15.00
C CYS A 987 -2.00 -25.91 13.99
N LYS A 988 -2.85 -25.89 12.96
CA LYS A 988 -2.77 -26.82 11.82
C LYS A 988 -1.53 -26.56 10.97
N ALA A 989 -0.83 -27.62 10.57
CA ALA A 989 0.38 -27.60 9.76
C ALA A 989 0.26 -28.53 8.55
N ALA A 990 0.99 -28.21 7.47
CA ALA A 990 1.06 -29.09 6.29
C ALA A 990 2.09 -30.22 6.46
N ASP A 991 3.23 -29.92 7.08
CA ASP A 991 4.26 -30.90 7.43
C ASP A 991 5.22 -30.34 8.49
N PHE A 992 6.02 -31.21 9.11
CA PHE A 992 7.09 -30.85 10.04
C PHE A 992 8.43 -30.76 9.31
N SER A 993 9.25 -29.75 9.64
CA SER A 993 10.57 -29.56 9.00
C SER A 993 11.67 -29.30 10.04
N LEU A 994 12.88 -29.75 9.73
CA LEU A 994 14.04 -29.58 10.62
C LEU A 994 14.51 -28.12 10.55
N SER A 995 14.22 -27.34 11.59
CA SER A 995 14.53 -25.91 11.66
C SER A 995 15.92 -25.64 12.27
N PRO A 996 16.77 -24.81 11.63
CA PRO A 996 18.00 -24.30 12.24
C PRO A 996 17.78 -23.05 13.10
N LEU A 997 16.52 -22.62 13.29
CA LEU A 997 16.14 -21.39 14.02
C LEU A 997 15.25 -21.65 15.25
N HIS A 998 14.78 -22.88 15.43
CA HIS A 998 13.85 -23.27 16.48
C HIS A 998 14.41 -24.44 17.29
N THR A 999 13.98 -24.54 18.55
CA THR A 999 14.52 -25.44 19.58
C THR A 999 13.61 -26.64 19.84
N ALA A 1000 12.33 -26.57 19.44
CA ALA A 1000 11.36 -27.63 19.61
C ALA A 1000 11.86 -28.96 19.04
N GLY A 1001 11.96 -29.97 19.92
CA GLY A 1001 12.32 -31.34 19.54
C GLY A 1001 13.80 -31.57 19.23
N GLN A 1002 14.69 -30.62 19.51
CA GLN A 1002 16.11 -30.68 19.13
C GLN A 1002 16.81 -31.97 19.59
N ASP A 1003 16.56 -32.41 20.83
CA ASP A 1003 17.15 -33.63 21.42
C ASP A 1003 16.69 -34.95 20.75
N PHE A 1004 15.57 -34.93 20.03
CA PHE A 1004 15.04 -36.10 19.32
C PHE A 1004 15.57 -36.24 17.90
N THR A 1005 16.36 -35.26 17.41
CA THR A 1005 16.88 -35.24 16.04
C THR A 1005 18.33 -35.73 15.96
N PRO A 1006 18.69 -36.65 15.02
CA PRO A 1006 20.01 -37.25 14.97
C PRO A 1006 21.07 -36.36 14.29
N PHE A 1007 21.13 -35.06 14.62
CA PHE A 1007 22.20 -34.16 14.16
C PHE A 1007 23.19 -33.81 15.27
N LYS A 1008 24.43 -34.28 15.10
CA LYS A 1008 25.55 -33.97 15.99
C LYS A 1008 25.81 -32.46 16.05
N LYS A 1009 26.18 -32.00 17.24
CA LYS A 1009 26.95 -30.78 17.49
C LYS A 1009 28.10 -30.66 16.47
N VAL A 1010 27.98 -29.74 15.52
CA VAL A 1010 29.13 -29.15 14.82
C VAL A 1010 29.60 -27.98 15.69
N GLY A 1011 30.90 -27.88 15.93
CA GLY A 1011 31.45 -27.09 17.03
C GLY A 1011 31.42 -25.57 16.85
N ASN A 1012 31.69 -24.89 17.97
CA ASN A 1012 32.17 -23.50 18.02
C ASN A 1012 33.50 -23.34 17.26
#